data_AF-A0A5N7CGK1-F1
#
_entry.id   AF-A0A5N7CGK1-F1
#
_cell.length_a   1.000
_cell.length_b   1.000
_cell.length_c   1.000
_cell.angle_alpha   90.00
_cell.angle_beta   90.00
_cell.angle_gamma   90.00
#
_symmetry.space_group_name_H-M   'P 1'
#
loop_
_entity.id
_entity.type
_entity.pdbx_description
1 polymer ?
#
loop_
_entity_poly.entity_id
_entity_poly.type
_entity_poly.pdbx_seq_one_letter_code
_entity_poly.pdbx_strand_id
1 'polypeptide(L)'
;MSSYKYPPLPSGNVSTRMLRLLPHEDTNAQIQCELITYSLSKPGRGKHIYEALSYVWGKEKASRPIFTNGCEFAVTKNLYAALSHLRDHQLDRILWVDAVCIDQGNLEEKSEQIGLMRRIYAQANCVIVWLGTEEEGSDKAIERIRSAAGNVSLKPLPPKPDTNTIYPMLTKEEESSLRDKIEKEHAPIDHTECLNLLQRPWFRRIWVLQEVGVAKWISIMCGFAEINGYSFCAGLSNLEFSEGLIIPGQIRPVTNLMRRSIFRPPYTSELHGQFTLGELIDMYHTHEATKQHDKVYAILGLSTDETALSANYKLPWSSVFRQLVTYIFPGICDIKIRGTSVLEGRGCILGLIDSVTHHGIEHERQRVDVFFNNTAHASYYESSWSSRWELQASAKPIEKGDIVWLFSGALKPSIIRLSRDYFNVISIGVSPRLDSCEAGMSSVPDKNREATTPVNLHDISVIWNLEVTPNYPEAASGSELHPGSSAPGGLDSTQTAKRCDDNPALEEIAMMILNKPLGAGKAMESFLHHETSTFKIPERLVKAVAASTGEEAHLVMEALCKQRSTLPTTEEVVQAAAANPSRGHYIINVLFEYKGDGLPITEEVVKAAVTNPGRALEIIHIFCRLRGASLPVTEEVIMAAVSTPGHNAYYVMKALCRCRDDLPISREVLRAAGNQLEQGYKILRLLSDSGYDIYPPVR
;
A
#
# COMPACT_ATOMS: atom_id res chain seq x y z
N MET A 1 42.97 20.33 24.11
CA MET A 1 42.42 21.31 23.16
C MET A 1 41.14 21.86 23.77
N SER A 2 41.02 23.18 23.91
CA SER A 2 39.78 23.81 24.39
C SER A 2 38.64 23.51 23.41
N SER A 3 37.51 23.01 23.91
CA SER A 3 36.28 22.88 23.12
C SER A 3 35.93 24.23 22.49
N TYR A 4 35.55 24.22 21.20
CA TYR A 4 35.02 25.41 20.54
C TYR A 4 33.86 25.98 21.37
N LYS A 5 33.82 27.30 21.54
CA LYS A 5 32.78 28.00 22.31
C LYS A 5 31.91 28.80 21.37
N TYR A 6 30.64 28.44 21.31
CA TYR A 6 29.65 29.15 20.49
C TYR A 6 29.33 30.54 21.07
N PRO A 7 29.18 31.57 20.21
CA PRO A 7 28.61 32.85 20.63
C PRO A 7 27.16 32.64 21.11
N PRO A 8 26.75 33.15 22.29
CA PRO A 8 25.38 32.94 22.78
C PRO A 8 24.36 33.62 21.88
N LEU A 9 23.20 32.98 21.68
CA LEU A 9 22.07 33.59 20.97
C LEU A 9 21.30 34.54 21.90
N PRO A 10 20.82 35.70 21.39
CA PRO A 10 20.03 36.64 22.19
C PRO A 10 18.73 36.01 22.69
N SER A 11 18.45 36.14 23.98
CA SER A 11 17.18 35.69 24.57
C SER A 11 16.00 36.56 24.10
N GLY A 12 14.86 35.93 23.78
CA GLY A 12 13.60 36.63 23.47
C GLY A 12 13.37 37.03 22.01
N ASN A 13 14.38 36.90 21.13
CA ASN A 13 14.25 37.13 19.68
C ASN A 13 14.43 35.83 18.89
N VAL A 14 13.61 35.65 17.84
CA VAL A 14 13.76 34.51 16.91
C VAL A 14 15.04 34.71 16.08
N SER A 15 16.12 34.07 16.50
CA SER A 15 17.45 34.25 15.93
C SER A 15 18.19 32.92 15.76
N THR A 16 19.14 32.92 14.84
CA THR A 16 20.05 31.80 14.57
C THR A 16 21.45 32.34 14.28
N ARG A 17 22.45 31.47 14.13
CA ARG A 17 23.77 31.88 13.61
C ARG A 17 23.81 31.64 12.11
N MET A 18 24.55 32.46 11.39
CA MET A 18 24.88 32.27 9.98
C MET A 18 26.39 32.11 9.84
N LEU A 19 26.80 31.24 8.95
CA LEU A 19 28.19 31.01 8.56
C LEU A 19 28.54 31.95 7.41
N ARG A 20 29.37 32.94 7.68
CA ARG A 20 29.98 33.76 6.64
C ARG A 20 31.24 33.05 6.15
N LEU A 21 31.16 32.44 4.97
CA LEU A 21 32.27 31.77 4.31
C LEU A 21 33.14 32.81 3.60
N LEU A 22 34.41 32.92 4.00
CA LEU A 22 35.31 33.95 3.46
C LEU A 22 35.93 33.50 2.13
N PRO A 23 36.12 34.43 1.17
CA PRO A 23 36.69 34.13 -0.12
C PRO A 23 38.18 33.83 -0.03
N HIS A 24 38.70 33.11 -1.03
CA HIS A 24 40.14 32.90 -1.19
C HIS A 24 40.48 32.55 -2.64
N GLU A 25 41.57 33.11 -3.19
CA GLU A 25 42.00 32.85 -4.57
C GLU A 25 42.43 31.40 -4.81
N ASP A 26 43.19 30.81 -3.88
CA ASP A 26 43.56 29.39 -3.91
C ASP A 26 42.44 28.50 -3.34
N THR A 27 41.92 27.62 -4.19
CA THR A 27 40.87 26.63 -3.85
C THR A 27 41.32 25.63 -2.80
N ASN A 28 42.62 25.40 -2.63
CA ASN A 28 43.18 24.47 -1.64
C ASN A 28 43.53 25.15 -0.32
N ALA A 29 43.47 26.48 -0.25
CA ALA A 29 43.75 27.21 0.97
C ALA A 29 42.74 26.84 2.06
N GLN A 30 43.16 26.98 3.31
CA GLN A 30 42.33 26.60 4.43
C GLN A 30 41.03 27.42 4.49
N ILE A 31 39.91 26.74 4.77
CA ILE A 31 38.60 27.37 4.83
C ILE A 31 38.50 28.24 6.09
N GLN A 32 38.30 29.54 5.88
CA GLN A 32 38.09 30.54 6.91
C GLN A 32 36.63 30.99 6.91
N CYS A 33 36.06 31.15 8.10
CA CYS A 33 34.65 31.45 8.30
C CYS A 33 34.43 32.35 9.52
N GLU A 34 33.31 33.05 9.54
CA GLU A 34 32.82 33.80 10.71
C GLU A 34 31.40 33.34 11.07
N LEU A 35 31.11 33.18 12.37
CA LEU A 35 29.74 32.95 12.84
C LEU A 35 29.13 34.27 13.27
N ILE A 36 28.06 34.69 12.59
CA ILE A 36 27.33 35.93 12.87
C ILE A 36 25.93 35.63 13.37
N THR A 37 25.45 36.39 14.36
CA THR A 37 24.06 36.28 14.83
C THR A 37 23.11 36.92 13.83
N TYR A 38 22.04 36.23 13.49
CA TYR A 38 21.04 36.66 12.51
C TYR A 38 19.62 36.60 13.07
N SER A 39 18.88 37.69 12.93
CA SER A 39 17.46 37.76 13.31
C SER A 39 16.58 37.27 12.17
N LEU A 40 15.73 36.29 12.45
CA LEU A 40 14.75 35.75 11.49
C LEU A 40 13.44 36.56 11.47
N SER A 41 13.36 37.64 12.26
CA SER A 41 12.21 38.56 12.33
C SER A 41 11.85 39.14 10.95
N LYS A 42 10.58 39.52 10.72
CA LYS A 42 10.07 39.95 9.40
C LYS A 42 11.04 40.95 8.77
N PRO A 43 11.56 40.69 7.56
CA PRO A 43 12.48 41.60 6.93
C PRO A 43 11.71 42.89 6.61
N GLY A 44 12.22 44.03 7.07
CA GLY A 44 11.67 45.33 6.69
C GLY A 44 11.84 45.50 5.18
N ARG A 45 10.78 45.30 4.40
CA ARG A 45 10.69 45.44 2.92
C ARG A 45 11.70 44.66 2.05
N GLY A 46 12.75 44.04 2.59
CA GLY A 46 13.79 43.31 1.85
C GLY A 46 13.61 41.78 1.81
N LYS A 47 14.35 41.11 0.94
CA LYS A 47 14.54 39.64 0.97
C LYS A 47 15.72 39.31 1.89
N HIS A 48 15.67 38.20 2.62
CA HIS A 48 16.87 37.70 3.31
C HIS A 48 17.89 37.27 2.26
N ILE A 49 19.17 37.57 2.50
CA ILE A 49 20.26 37.38 1.51
C ILE A 49 21.10 36.12 1.75
N TYR A 50 20.79 35.33 2.79
CA TYR A 50 21.51 34.10 3.08
C TYR A 50 20.99 32.93 2.24
N GLU A 51 21.85 31.93 2.05
CA GLU A 51 21.53 30.66 1.42
C GLU A 51 21.53 29.56 2.49
N ALA A 52 20.72 28.51 2.32
CA ALA A 52 20.67 27.39 3.26
C ALA A 52 21.20 26.12 2.60
N LEU A 53 22.11 25.42 3.28
CA LEU A 53 22.73 24.20 2.75
C LEU A 53 21.97 22.95 3.19
N SER A 54 21.41 22.23 2.22
CA SER A 54 20.79 20.92 2.37
C SER A 54 21.77 19.84 1.92
N TYR A 55 22.35 19.09 2.86
CA TYR A 55 23.40 18.10 2.57
C TYR A 55 23.37 16.93 3.54
N VAL A 56 23.94 15.79 3.14
CA VAL A 56 24.05 14.60 4.00
C VAL A 56 25.23 14.75 4.97
N TRP A 57 25.00 14.63 6.28
CA TRP A 57 26.09 14.70 7.26
C TRP A 57 27.13 13.58 7.07
N GLY A 58 26.66 12.37 6.77
CA GLY A 58 27.47 11.15 6.64
C GLY A 58 27.59 10.38 7.96
N LYS A 59 28.09 9.14 7.89
CA LYS A 59 28.37 8.30 9.08
C LYS A 59 29.75 8.58 9.69
N GLU A 60 30.60 9.29 8.96
CA GLU A 60 31.96 9.62 9.40
C GLU A 60 31.95 10.65 10.53
N LYS A 61 32.85 10.49 11.49
CA LYS A 61 33.08 11.53 12.50
C LYS A 61 33.69 12.76 11.84
N ALA A 62 33.37 13.94 12.38
CA ALA A 62 33.99 15.18 11.97
C ALA A 62 35.52 15.08 12.13
N SER A 63 36.24 15.37 11.05
CA SER A 63 37.69 15.13 10.96
C SER A 63 38.44 16.17 10.14
N ARG A 64 37.75 17.03 9.39
CA ARG A 64 38.37 18.06 8.54
C ARG A 64 38.30 19.41 9.25
N PRO A 65 39.42 20.12 9.47
CA PRO A 65 39.41 21.39 10.17
C PRO A 65 38.99 22.53 9.23
N ILE A 66 38.05 23.34 9.69
CA ILE A 66 37.80 24.71 9.20
C ILE A 66 38.09 25.69 10.35
N PHE A 67 38.31 26.96 10.05
CA PHE A 67 38.50 28.00 11.07
C PHE A 67 37.27 28.89 11.14
N THR A 68 36.66 28.95 12.33
CA THR A 68 35.50 29.81 12.59
C THR A 68 35.85 30.81 13.69
N ASN A 69 35.76 32.11 13.40
CA ASN A 69 36.21 33.18 14.32
C ASN A 69 37.66 32.96 14.82
N GLY A 70 38.55 32.47 13.94
CA GLY A 70 39.95 32.16 14.25
C GLY A 70 40.18 30.90 15.09
N CYS A 71 39.13 30.16 15.45
CA CYS A 71 39.22 28.92 16.21
C CYS A 71 38.96 27.70 15.31
N GLU A 72 39.73 26.63 15.50
CA GLU A 72 39.55 25.39 14.74
C GLU A 72 38.21 24.72 15.08
N PHE A 73 37.48 24.32 14.04
CA PHE A 73 36.21 23.63 14.11
C PHE A 73 36.24 22.43 13.18
N ALA A 74 36.00 21.23 13.70
CA ALA A 74 36.01 20.02 12.88
C ALA A 74 34.66 19.81 12.20
N VAL A 75 34.68 19.59 10.89
CA VAL A 75 33.51 19.21 10.07
C VAL A 75 33.72 17.83 9.41
N THR A 76 32.64 17.23 8.91
CA THR A 76 32.72 15.98 8.15
C THR A 76 33.36 16.23 6.78
N LYS A 77 33.91 15.19 6.14
CA LYS A 77 34.50 15.31 4.80
C LYS A 77 33.50 15.86 3.77
N ASN A 78 32.24 15.42 3.85
CA ASN A 78 31.21 15.88 2.93
C ASN A 78 30.91 17.38 3.09
N LEU A 79 30.80 17.87 4.34
CA LEU A 79 30.59 19.30 4.57
C LEU A 79 31.82 20.12 4.14
N TYR A 80 33.03 19.64 4.41
CA TYR A 80 34.24 20.32 3.94
C TYR A 80 34.25 20.44 2.41
N ALA A 81 33.92 19.35 1.69
CA ALA A 81 33.82 19.36 0.24
C ALA A 81 32.77 20.36 -0.25
N ALA A 82 31.58 20.39 0.35
CA ALA A 82 30.54 21.36 0.03
C ALA A 82 31.02 22.80 0.22
N LEU A 83 31.58 23.14 1.40
CA LEU A 83 32.09 24.48 1.68
C LEU A 83 33.22 24.88 0.72
N SER A 84 34.09 23.94 0.36
CA SER A 84 35.17 24.19 -0.61
C SER A 84 34.65 24.52 -2.01
N HIS A 85 33.59 23.85 -2.47
CA HIS A 85 32.96 24.13 -3.77
C HIS A 85 32.14 25.42 -3.76
N LEU A 86 31.55 25.75 -2.61
CA LEU A 86 30.76 26.95 -2.44
C LEU A 86 31.61 28.21 -2.25
N ARG A 87 32.86 28.07 -1.80
CA ARG A 87 33.76 29.20 -1.56
C ARG A 87 34.11 29.89 -2.88
N ASP A 88 33.75 31.16 -2.97
CA ASP A 88 34.10 32.03 -4.09
C ASP A 88 35.52 32.61 -3.91
N HIS A 89 36.13 33.07 -5.00
CA HIS A 89 37.47 33.64 -4.97
C HIS A 89 37.53 35.08 -4.46
N GLN A 90 36.43 35.83 -4.60
CA GLN A 90 36.39 37.27 -4.36
C GLN A 90 35.33 37.69 -3.35
N LEU A 91 34.18 36.99 -3.33
CA LEU A 91 33.03 37.38 -2.51
C LEU A 91 32.79 36.40 -1.36
N ASP A 92 32.45 36.95 -0.20
CA ASP A 92 31.95 36.16 0.90
C ASP A 92 30.53 35.64 0.62
N ARG A 93 30.22 34.48 1.19
CA ARG A 93 28.88 33.90 1.12
C ARG A 93 28.30 33.72 2.51
N ILE A 94 27.03 34.06 2.67
CA ILE A 94 26.31 33.89 3.93
C ILE A 94 25.47 32.63 3.83
N LEU A 95 25.90 31.59 4.53
CA LEU A 95 25.30 30.27 4.53
C LEU A 95 24.66 29.96 5.88
N TRP A 96 23.55 29.25 5.87
CA TRP A 96 23.07 28.51 7.04
C TRP A 96 23.43 27.03 6.87
N VAL A 97 24.21 26.50 7.81
CA VAL A 97 24.66 25.11 7.85
C VAL A 97 24.36 24.57 9.23
N ASP A 98 23.39 23.67 9.36
CA ASP A 98 22.91 23.14 10.65
C ASP A 98 24.02 22.61 11.57
N ALA A 99 25.00 21.88 11.03
CA ALA A 99 26.11 21.32 11.82
C ALA A 99 27.08 22.36 12.40
N VAL A 100 27.06 23.60 11.90
CA VAL A 100 27.97 24.69 12.32
C VAL A 100 27.21 25.86 12.97
N CYS A 101 26.00 26.15 12.51
CA CYS A 101 25.19 27.26 13.01
C CYS A 101 24.49 26.94 14.34
N ILE A 102 24.21 25.67 14.60
CA ILE A 102 23.57 25.17 15.82
C ILE A 102 24.62 24.56 16.75
N ASP A 103 24.58 24.92 18.02
CA ASP A 103 25.37 24.22 19.05
C ASP A 103 24.83 22.80 19.25
N GLN A 104 25.44 21.84 18.55
CA GLN A 104 25.05 20.43 18.62
C GLN A 104 25.24 19.79 20.00
N GLY A 105 26.03 20.41 20.89
CA GLY A 105 26.26 19.97 22.26
C GLY A 105 25.21 20.47 23.26
N ASN A 106 24.45 21.51 22.91
CA ASN A 106 23.40 22.10 23.73
C ASN A 106 22.01 21.60 23.28
N LEU A 107 21.42 20.67 24.01
CA LEU A 107 20.15 20.03 23.61
C LEU A 107 18.95 20.99 23.63
N GLU A 108 18.95 21.97 24.53
CA GLU A 108 17.96 23.04 24.59
C GLU A 108 18.03 23.91 23.34
N GLU A 109 19.22 24.49 23.06
CA GLU A 109 19.43 25.30 21.87
C GLU A 109 19.10 24.51 20.59
N LYS A 110 19.57 23.26 20.51
CA LYS A 110 19.30 22.38 19.37
C LYS A 110 17.80 22.17 19.15
N SER A 111 17.03 21.93 20.20
CA SER A 111 15.57 21.72 20.08
C SER A 111 14.88 22.99 19.61
N GLU A 112 15.27 24.15 20.13
CA GLU A 112 14.76 25.46 19.71
C GLU A 112 15.10 25.75 18.23
N GLN A 113 16.36 25.58 17.83
CA GLN A 113 16.81 25.83 16.46
C GLN A 113 16.18 24.87 15.44
N ILE A 114 15.96 23.60 15.81
CA ILE A 114 15.23 22.65 14.97
C ILE A 114 13.79 23.11 14.74
N GLY A 115 13.13 23.65 15.77
CA GLY A 115 11.83 24.30 15.63
C GLY A 115 11.82 25.49 14.65
N LEU A 116 12.98 26.12 14.41
CA LEU A 116 13.14 27.23 13.47
C LEU A 116 13.54 26.81 12.05
N MET A 117 13.92 25.55 11.81
CA MET A 117 14.42 25.10 10.50
C MET A 117 13.46 25.44 9.36
N ARG A 118 12.15 25.26 9.55
CA ARG A 118 11.13 25.59 8.53
C ARG A 118 11.26 27.04 8.11
N ARG A 119 11.33 27.94 9.09
CA ARG A 119 11.45 29.37 8.87
C ARG A 119 12.75 29.71 8.17
N ILE A 120 13.86 29.10 8.59
CA ILE A 120 15.18 29.32 8.01
C ILE A 120 15.21 28.91 6.53
N TYR A 121 14.75 27.71 6.18
CA TYR A 121 14.71 27.29 4.77
C TYR A 121 13.70 28.08 3.93
N ALA A 122 12.55 28.46 4.51
CA ALA A 122 11.52 29.24 3.79
C ALA A 122 11.96 30.69 3.52
N GLN A 123 12.77 31.25 4.40
CA GLN A 123 13.28 32.61 4.31
C GLN A 123 14.57 32.71 3.48
N ALA A 124 15.30 31.60 3.28
CA ALA A 124 16.53 31.59 2.49
C ALA A 124 16.31 32.13 1.07
N ASN A 125 17.29 32.86 0.56
CA ASN A 125 17.29 33.32 -0.83
C ASN A 125 17.34 32.13 -1.80
N CYS A 126 18.16 31.15 -1.47
CA CYS A 126 18.32 29.89 -2.20
C CYS A 126 18.58 28.76 -1.20
N VAL A 127 18.03 27.58 -1.49
CA VAL A 127 18.41 26.32 -0.83
C VAL A 127 19.32 25.55 -1.77
N ILE A 128 20.54 25.31 -1.30
CA ILE A 128 21.57 24.58 -2.04
C ILE A 128 21.49 23.12 -1.63
N VAL A 129 21.09 22.26 -2.55
CA VAL A 129 21.08 20.81 -2.39
C VAL A 129 22.44 20.28 -2.82
N TRP A 130 23.26 19.86 -1.86
CA TRP A 130 24.57 19.26 -2.12
C TRP A 130 24.49 17.73 -2.11
N LEU A 131 24.65 17.12 -3.29
CA LEU A 131 24.58 15.68 -3.48
C LEU A 131 25.93 14.97 -3.27
N GLY A 132 27.02 15.68 -3.01
CA GLY A 132 28.38 15.13 -2.92
C GLY A 132 29.25 15.50 -4.11
N THR A 133 30.50 15.04 -4.10
CA THR A 133 31.46 15.20 -5.20
C THR A 133 31.06 14.38 -6.44
N GLU A 134 31.74 14.63 -7.56
CA GLU A 134 31.55 13.90 -8.81
C GLU A 134 31.97 12.44 -8.64
N GLU A 135 31.01 11.52 -8.80
CA GLU A 135 31.23 10.08 -8.70
C GLU A 135 30.21 9.36 -9.59
N GLU A 136 30.58 8.20 -10.15
CA GLU A 136 29.68 7.31 -10.90
C GLU A 136 28.95 7.96 -12.09
N GLY A 137 29.59 8.93 -12.76
CA GLY A 137 29.00 9.64 -13.91
C GLY A 137 27.91 10.65 -13.53
N SER A 138 27.89 11.12 -12.28
CA SER A 138 26.90 12.07 -11.78
C SER A 138 26.85 13.40 -12.54
N ASP A 139 27.98 13.87 -13.06
CA ASP A 139 28.07 15.05 -13.92
C ASP A 139 27.29 14.86 -15.23
N LYS A 140 27.48 13.71 -15.88
CA LYS A 140 26.73 13.31 -17.08
C LYS A 140 25.25 13.14 -16.78
N ALA A 141 24.91 12.57 -15.63
CA ALA A 141 23.52 12.43 -15.19
C ALA A 141 22.83 13.81 -15.08
N ILE A 142 23.48 14.78 -14.44
CA ILE A 142 22.97 16.15 -14.32
C ILE A 142 22.79 16.79 -15.71
N GLU A 143 23.79 16.68 -16.60
CA GLU A 143 23.69 17.22 -17.96
C GLU A 143 22.57 16.58 -18.79
N ARG A 144 22.40 15.26 -18.64
CA ARG A 144 21.34 14.52 -19.32
C ARG A 144 19.96 14.94 -18.86
N ILE A 145 19.76 15.05 -17.55
CA ILE A 145 18.52 15.58 -16.97
C ILE A 145 18.30 17.02 -17.46
N ARG A 146 19.34 17.86 -17.51
CA ARG A 146 19.26 19.23 -18.03
C ARG A 146 18.83 19.27 -19.50
N SER A 147 19.44 18.43 -20.33
CA SER A 147 19.13 18.30 -21.76
C SER A 147 17.69 17.85 -21.97
N ALA A 148 17.22 16.85 -21.21
CA ALA A 148 15.84 16.39 -21.25
C ALA A 148 14.84 17.48 -20.82
N ALA A 149 15.21 18.34 -19.88
CA ALA A 149 14.38 19.47 -19.45
C ALA A 149 14.25 20.56 -20.54
N GLY A 150 15.31 20.79 -21.32
CA GLY A 150 15.31 21.74 -22.44
C GLY A 150 14.57 21.23 -23.69
N ASN A 151 14.50 19.90 -23.85
CA ASN A 151 13.78 19.25 -24.93
C ASN A 151 12.26 19.22 -24.64
N VAL A 152 11.60 20.37 -24.71
CA VAL A 152 10.13 20.42 -24.83
C VAL A 152 9.77 19.91 -26.23
N SER A 153 9.80 18.59 -26.42
CA SER A 153 9.37 17.98 -27.66
C SER A 153 7.85 18.15 -27.74
N LEU A 154 7.42 19.11 -28.57
CA LEU A 154 6.05 19.27 -29.07
C LEU A 154 5.63 18.08 -29.95
N LYS A 155 5.90 16.84 -29.53
CA LYS A 155 5.30 15.66 -30.17
C LYS A 155 3.96 15.43 -29.48
N PRO A 156 2.82 15.67 -30.18
CA PRO A 156 1.52 15.28 -29.66
C PRO A 156 1.56 13.78 -29.32
N LEU A 157 0.92 13.38 -28.23
CA LEU A 157 0.71 11.96 -27.95
C LEU A 157 0.17 11.27 -29.21
N PRO A 158 0.65 10.07 -29.59
CA PRO A 158 -0.18 9.21 -30.42
C PRO A 158 -1.50 8.98 -29.64
N PRO A 159 -2.67 9.16 -30.28
CA PRO A 159 -3.94 8.88 -29.62
C PRO A 159 -3.90 7.44 -29.10
N LYS A 160 -4.45 7.22 -27.89
CA LYS A 160 -4.67 5.87 -27.36
C LYS A 160 -5.35 5.05 -28.46
N PRO A 161 -4.92 3.82 -28.76
CA PRO A 161 -5.62 3.00 -29.72
C PRO A 161 -7.03 2.76 -29.19
N ASP A 162 -8.02 3.31 -29.88
CA ASP A 162 -9.42 2.95 -29.68
C ASP A 162 -9.52 1.43 -29.83
N THR A 163 -10.13 0.78 -28.85
CA THR A 163 -10.27 -0.68 -28.73
C THR A 163 -11.06 -1.35 -29.88
N ASN A 164 -11.39 -0.61 -30.94
CA ASN A 164 -12.19 -1.06 -32.08
C ASN A 164 -11.50 -0.92 -33.45
N THR A 165 -10.21 -0.62 -33.54
CA THR A 165 -9.52 -0.60 -34.83
C THR A 165 -8.97 -2.00 -35.16
N ILE A 166 -9.62 -2.69 -36.10
CA ILE A 166 -9.15 -3.96 -36.65
C ILE A 166 -7.89 -3.68 -37.50
N TYR A 167 -6.72 -4.08 -37.01
CA TYR A 167 -5.49 -4.08 -37.81
C TYR A 167 -5.54 -5.20 -38.86
N PRO A 168 -5.04 -4.99 -40.09
CA PRO A 168 -4.87 -6.08 -41.05
C PRO A 168 -3.93 -7.14 -40.44
N MET A 169 -4.32 -8.42 -40.52
CA MET A 169 -3.49 -9.54 -40.09
C MET A 169 -2.17 -9.51 -40.87
N LEU A 170 -1.09 -9.12 -40.19
CA LEU A 170 0.27 -9.19 -40.72
C LEU A 170 0.71 -10.66 -40.85
N THR A 171 1.55 -10.94 -41.84
CA THR A 171 2.17 -12.26 -41.96
C THR A 171 3.27 -12.44 -40.89
N LYS A 172 3.59 -13.69 -40.52
CA LYS A 172 4.61 -14.00 -39.49
C LYS A 172 5.99 -13.42 -39.81
N GLU A 173 6.31 -13.25 -41.09
CA GLU A 173 7.59 -12.69 -41.56
C GLU A 173 7.62 -11.16 -41.43
N GLU A 174 6.49 -10.48 -41.67
CA GLU A 174 6.34 -9.05 -41.45
C GLU A 174 6.35 -8.71 -39.96
N GLU A 175 5.72 -9.52 -39.11
CA GLU A 175 5.80 -9.37 -37.65
C GLU A 175 7.23 -9.52 -37.13
N SER A 176 7.99 -10.50 -37.63
CA SER A 176 9.40 -10.69 -37.23
C SER A 176 10.26 -9.49 -37.63
N SER A 177 10.08 -8.97 -38.85
CA SER A 177 10.86 -7.83 -39.35
C SER A 177 10.48 -6.50 -38.67
N LEU A 178 9.21 -6.31 -38.29
CA LEU A 178 8.77 -5.19 -37.47
C LEU A 178 9.32 -5.29 -36.05
N ARG A 179 9.29 -6.49 -35.46
CA ARG A 179 9.80 -6.76 -34.10
C ARG A 179 11.31 -6.53 -34.03
N ASP A 180 12.07 -6.99 -35.01
CA ASP A 180 13.52 -6.72 -35.11
C ASP A 180 13.84 -5.22 -35.31
N LYS A 181 13.00 -4.48 -36.04
CA LYS A 181 13.13 -3.02 -36.19
C LYS A 181 12.78 -2.28 -34.91
N ILE A 182 11.71 -2.68 -34.23
CA ILE A 182 11.29 -2.13 -32.92
C ILE A 182 12.35 -2.44 -31.87
N GLU A 183 12.89 -3.67 -31.81
CA GLU A 183 13.95 -4.08 -30.88
C GLU A 183 15.29 -3.37 -31.15
N LYS A 184 15.63 -3.08 -32.42
CA LYS A 184 16.81 -2.27 -32.75
C LYS A 184 16.63 -0.77 -32.50
N GLU A 185 15.44 -0.21 -32.68
CA GLU A 185 15.13 1.19 -32.34
C GLU A 185 14.89 1.41 -30.84
N HIS A 186 14.48 0.38 -30.09
CA HIS A 186 14.18 0.42 -28.65
C HIS A 186 15.18 -0.37 -27.81
N ALA A 187 16.46 -0.43 -28.19
CA ALA A 187 17.49 -0.87 -27.26
C ALA A 187 17.31 -0.07 -25.95
N PRO A 188 17.19 -0.73 -24.78
CA PRO A 188 16.91 -0.05 -23.53
C PRO A 188 17.93 1.06 -23.35
N ILE A 189 17.44 2.30 -23.37
CA ILE A 189 18.31 3.44 -23.20
C ILE A 189 18.93 3.32 -21.80
N ASP A 190 20.26 3.23 -21.75
CA ASP A 190 20.95 3.07 -20.47
C ASP A 190 20.83 4.35 -19.65
N HIS A 191 20.19 4.25 -18.49
CA HIS A 191 19.98 5.33 -17.54
C HIS A 191 20.80 5.14 -16.25
N THR A 192 21.79 4.25 -16.24
CA THR A 192 22.57 3.87 -15.05
C THR A 192 23.10 5.09 -14.29
N GLU A 193 23.65 6.08 -14.99
CA GLU A 193 24.20 7.30 -14.38
C GLU A 193 23.12 8.12 -13.63
N CYS A 194 21.92 8.25 -14.22
CA CYS A 194 20.79 8.91 -13.57
C CYS A 194 20.29 8.12 -12.36
N LEU A 195 20.21 6.80 -12.47
CA LEU A 195 19.80 5.93 -11.36
C LEU A 195 20.81 6.00 -10.19
N ASN A 196 22.11 5.98 -10.46
CA ASN A 196 23.16 6.13 -9.44
C ASN A 196 23.05 7.49 -8.72
N LEU A 197 22.82 8.57 -9.48
CA LEU A 197 22.58 9.90 -8.90
C LEU A 197 21.35 9.89 -7.96
N LEU A 198 20.22 9.32 -8.39
CA LEU A 198 18.98 9.26 -7.61
C LEU A 198 19.06 8.30 -6.42
N GLN A 199 20.00 7.35 -6.44
CA GLN A 199 20.28 6.45 -5.31
C GLN A 199 21.11 7.12 -4.20
N ARG A 200 21.66 8.31 -4.42
CA ARG A 200 22.45 9.01 -3.41
C ARG A 200 21.63 9.25 -2.14
N PRO A 201 22.23 9.12 -0.93
CA PRO A 201 21.50 9.11 0.34
C PRO A 201 20.67 10.37 0.62
N TRP A 202 21.00 11.50 -0.02
CA TRP A 202 20.28 12.75 0.16
C TRP A 202 18.78 12.60 -0.09
N PHE A 203 18.39 11.95 -1.19
CA PHE A 203 16.98 11.83 -1.59
C PHE A 203 16.13 11.00 -0.61
N ARG A 204 16.75 10.16 0.22
CA ARG A 204 16.02 9.28 1.14
C ARG A 204 15.83 9.90 2.51
N ARG A 205 16.47 11.02 2.84
CA ARG A 205 16.43 11.59 4.20
C ARG A 205 15.12 12.32 4.46
N ILE A 206 14.54 12.10 5.63
CA ILE A 206 13.26 12.75 5.96
C ILE A 206 13.36 14.27 6.11
N TRP A 207 14.51 14.76 6.58
CA TRP A 207 14.76 16.20 6.73
C TRP A 207 14.69 16.95 5.40
N VAL A 208 15.09 16.33 4.29
CA VAL A 208 15.13 17.03 3.00
C VAL A 208 13.75 17.50 2.54
N LEU A 209 12.68 16.84 2.99
CA LEU A 209 11.31 17.19 2.66
C LEU A 209 10.97 18.60 3.16
N GLN A 210 11.36 18.94 4.39
CA GLN A 210 11.15 20.29 4.91
C GLN A 210 12.12 21.28 4.26
N GLU A 211 13.35 20.87 3.98
CA GLU A 211 14.37 21.74 3.36
C GLU A 211 13.95 22.21 1.97
N VAL A 212 13.45 21.30 1.13
CA VAL A 212 12.99 21.63 -0.24
C VAL A 212 11.51 21.98 -0.32
N GLY A 213 10.69 21.50 0.61
CA GLY A 213 9.24 21.69 0.63
C GLY A 213 8.79 23.10 1.01
N VAL A 214 9.68 23.92 1.55
CA VAL A 214 9.40 25.35 1.84
C VAL A 214 10.31 26.31 1.09
N ALA A 215 11.36 25.81 0.42
CA ALA A 215 12.33 26.61 -0.34
C ALA A 215 11.68 27.43 -1.46
N LYS A 216 12.09 28.68 -1.65
CA LYS A 216 11.60 29.50 -2.78
C LYS A 216 12.38 29.22 -4.06
N TRP A 217 13.68 28.99 -3.92
CA TRP A 217 14.60 28.69 -5.00
C TRP A 217 15.48 27.53 -4.56
N ILE A 218 15.71 26.57 -5.46
CA ILE A 218 16.51 25.39 -5.20
C ILE A 218 17.57 25.26 -6.29
N SER A 219 18.83 25.17 -5.88
CA SER A 219 19.96 24.80 -6.73
C SER A 219 20.48 23.44 -6.30
N ILE A 220 20.53 22.48 -7.22
CA ILE A 220 21.07 21.14 -6.97
C ILE A 220 22.49 21.11 -7.52
N MET A 221 23.43 20.77 -6.65
CA MET A 221 24.85 20.69 -6.94
C MET A 221 25.36 19.28 -6.68
N CYS A 222 26.16 18.79 -7.62
CA CYS A 222 26.91 17.55 -7.51
C CYS A 222 28.31 17.80 -8.05
N GLY A 223 29.28 18.00 -7.15
CA GLY A 223 30.57 18.57 -7.53
C GLY A 223 30.39 19.97 -8.14
N PHE A 224 30.99 20.21 -9.30
CA PHE A 224 30.81 21.45 -10.07
C PHE A 224 29.57 21.46 -10.98
N ALA A 225 28.87 20.33 -11.15
CA ALA A 225 27.65 20.27 -11.94
C ALA A 225 26.47 20.86 -11.14
N GLU A 226 25.82 21.90 -11.70
CA GLU A 226 24.69 22.60 -11.08
C GLU A 226 23.43 22.57 -11.95
N ILE A 227 22.26 22.34 -11.36
CA ILE A 227 20.97 22.42 -12.04
C ILE A 227 19.89 23.00 -11.12
N ASN A 228 19.04 23.86 -11.68
CA ASN A 228 17.88 24.38 -10.95
C ASN A 228 16.88 23.26 -10.64
N GLY A 229 16.28 23.30 -9.44
CA GLY A 229 15.35 22.27 -8.98
C GLY A 229 14.14 22.02 -9.90
N TYR A 230 13.61 23.06 -10.56
CA TYR A 230 12.52 22.89 -11.53
C TYR A 230 12.99 22.12 -12.77
N SER A 231 14.13 22.52 -13.36
CA SER A 231 14.71 21.85 -14.52
C SER A 231 15.07 20.40 -14.20
N PHE A 232 15.56 20.12 -13.00
CA PHE A 232 15.81 18.75 -12.54
C PHE A 232 14.52 17.90 -12.55
N CYS A 233 13.43 18.40 -11.95
CA CYS A 233 12.16 17.69 -11.90
C CYS A 233 11.54 17.50 -13.29
N ALA A 234 11.58 18.54 -14.13
CA ALA A 234 11.08 18.48 -15.51
C ALA A 234 11.87 17.49 -16.36
N GLY A 235 13.21 17.51 -16.27
CA GLY A 235 14.09 16.60 -16.97
C GLY A 235 13.83 15.14 -16.59
N LEU A 236 13.71 14.84 -15.29
CA LEU A 236 13.36 13.49 -14.83
C LEU A 236 12.00 13.03 -15.35
N SER A 237 10.99 13.91 -15.32
CA SER A 237 9.65 13.60 -15.84
C SER A 237 9.68 13.28 -17.34
N ASN A 238 10.47 14.05 -18.09
CA ASN A 238 10.64 13.85 -19.52
C ASN A 238 11.36 12.53 -19.81
N LEU A 239 12.45 12.22 -19.11
CA LEU A 239 13.16 10.94 -19.25
C LEU A 239 12.27 9.74 -18.91
N GLU A 240 11.44 9.86 -17.87
CA GLU A 240 10.47 8.83 -17.53
C GLU A 240 9.45 8.61 -18.66
N PHE A 241 8.91 9.70 -19.21
CA PHE A 241 7.91 9.63 -20.27
C PHE A 241 8.46 9.21 -21.65
N SER A 242 9.61 9.76 -22.06
CA SER A 242 10.16 9.57 -23.42
C SER A 242 11.15 8.42 -23.53
N GLU A 243 11.85 8.07 -22.45
CA GLU A 243 12.93 7.09 -22.46
C GLU A 243 12.72 5.94 -21.45
N GLY A 244 11.57 5.90 -20.77
CA GLY A 244 11.20 4.82 -19.85
C GLY A 244 12.02 4.75 -18.57
N LEU A 245 12.64 5.86 -18.13
CA LEU A 245 13.35 5.92 -16.85
C LEU A 245 12.41 5.58 -15.68
N ILE A 246 12.71 4.52 -14.93
CA ILE A 246 11.94 4.14 -13.74
C ILE A 246 12.47 4.90 -12.53
N ILE A 247 11.80 5.98 -12.13
CA ILE A 247 12.16 6.75 -10.94
C ILE A 247 11.77 5.96 -9.68
N PRO A 248 12.70 5.72 -8.73
CA PRO A 248 12.36 5.02 -7.50
C PRO A 248 11.28 5.75 -6.70
N GLY A 249 10.30 5.03 -6.16
CA GLY A 249 9.13 5.62 -5.49
C GLY A 249 9.45 6.59 -4.35
N GLN A 250 10.56 6.36 -3.64
CA GLN A 250 11.03 7.24 -2.55
C GLN A 250 11.47 8.63 -3.02
N ILE A 251 11.82 8.79 -4.31
CA ILE A 251 12.31 10.05 -4.88
C ILE A 251 11.15 10.96 -5.30
N ARG A 252 9.98 10.37 -5.62
CA ARG A 252 8.78 11.11 -6.04
C ARG A 252 8.33 12.15 -5.00
N PRO A 253 8.22 11.82 -3.70
CA PRO A 253 8.02 12.79 -2.63
C PRO A 253 8.85 14.06 -2.72
N VAL A 254 10.17 13.90 -2.86
CA VAL A 254 11.13 15.00 -2.87
C VAL A 254 10.96 15.83 -4.14
N THR A 255 10.90 15.18 -5.30
CA THR A 255 10.73 15.86 -6.61
C THR A 255 9.40 16.61 -6.70
N ASN A 256 8.32 16.06 -6.15
CA ASN A 256 7.01 16.72 -6.07
C ASN A 256 7.07 18.02 -5.24
N LEU A 257 7.66 17.95 -4.03
CA LEU A 257 7.87 19.12 -3.19
C LEU A 257 8.78 20.17 -3.84
N MET A 258 9.81 19.73 -4.57
CA MET A 258 10.75 20.60 -5.28
C MET A 258 10.11 21.32 -6.46
N ARG A 259 9.32 20.62 -7.29
CA ARG A 259 8.69 21.17 -8.50
C ARG A 259 7.80 22.38 -8.20
N ARG A 260 7.23 22.43 -7.00
CA ARG A 260 6.33 23.50 -6.55
C ARG A 260 7.05 24.74 -6.02
N SER A 261 8.37 24.69 -5.83
CA SER A 261 9.16 25.78 -5.25
C SER A 261 9.02 27.11 -5.99
N ILE A 262 9.10 27.10 -7.32
CA ILE A 262 9.05 28.31 -8.16
C ILE A 262 7.69 29.04 -8.13
N PHE A 263 6.62 28.35 -7.72
CA PHE A 263 5.27 28.93 -7.64
C PHE A 263 4.96 29.51 -6.25
N ARG A 264 5.89 29.42 -5.29
CA ARG A 264 5.69 29.92 -3.93
C ARG A 264 5.75 31.44 -3.90
N PRO A 265 4.82 32.14 -3.20
CA PRO A 265 4.83 33.59 -3.18
C PRO A 265 6.08 34.11 -2.45
N PRO A 266 6.82 35.07 -3.02
CA PRO A 266 8.07 35.56 -2.43
C PRO A 266 7.87 36.31 -1.10
N TYR A 267 6.68 36.87 -0.87
CA TYR A 267 6.35 37.76 0.26
C TYR A 267 5.64 37.08 1.43
N THR A 268 5.18 35.84 1.29
CA THR A 268 4.52 35.10 2.38
C THR A 268 5.56 34.28 3.14
N SER A 269 5.93 34.74 4.33
CA SER A 269 6.78 33.98 5.27
C SER A 269 6.05 32.80 5.91
N GLU A 270 4.72 32.80 5.83
CA GLU A 270 3.82 31.80 6.42
C GLU A 270 3.12 31.02 5.29
N LEU A 271 3.92 30.30 4.51
CA LEU A 271 3.41 29.22 3.68
C LEU A 271 2.88 28.14 4.61
N HIS A 272 1.62 28.21 5.01
CA HIS A 272 0.94 27.11 5.69
C HIS A 272 1.07 25.86 4.84
N GLY A 273 1.17 24.70 5.49
CA GLY A 273 1.18 23.42 4.80
C GLY A 273 -0.01 23.27 3.85
N GLN A 274 -0.04 22.19 3.08
CA GLN A 274 -1.26 21.82 2.32
C GLN A 274 -1.92 20.55 2.85
N PHE A 275 -1.26 19.90 3.80
CA PHE A 275 -1.58 18.58 4.28
C PHE A 275 -1.57 18.60 5.80
N THR A 276 -2.44 17.79 6.39
CA THR A 276 -2.43 17.52 7.83
C THR A 276 -1.20 16.71 8.22
N LEU A 277 -0.86 16.67 9.51
CA LEU A 277 0.29 15.86 9.97
C LEU A 277 0.10 14.37 9.63
N GLY A 278 -1.12 13.84 9.73
CA GLY A 278 -1.43 12.45 9.39
C GLY A 278 -1.15 12.12 7.92
N GLU A 279 -1.59 13.00 7.00
CA GLU A 279 -1.31 12.87 5.56
C GLU A 279 0.19 12.93 5.27
N LEU A 280 0.94 13.83 5.92
CA LEU A 280 2.39 13.93 5.73
C LEU A 280 3.13 12.68 6.21
N ILE A 281 2.73 12.11 7.35
CA ILE A 281 3.31 10.84 7.82
C ILE A 281 3.00 9.73 6.83
N ASP A 282 1.75 9.62 6.38
CA ASP A 282 1.35 8.61 5.40
C ASP A 282 2.20 8.68 4.12
N MET A 283 2.36 9.89 3.56
CA MET A 283 3.12 10.11 2.32
C MET A 283 4.64 9.89 2.48
N TYR A 284 5.21 10.13 3.67
CA TYR A 284 6.66 10.31 3.79
C TYR A 284 7.36 9.44 4.84
N HIS A 285 6.65 8.64 5.63
CA HIS A 285 7.26 7.84 6.71
C HIS A 285 8.33 6.83 6.24
N THR A 286 8.43 6.50 4.96
CA THR A 286 9.48 5.63 4.41
C THR A 286 10.82 6.34 4.19
N HIS A 287 10.92 7.66 4.41
CA HIS A 287 12.20 8.38 4.36
C HIS A 287 13.05 8.06 5.58
N GLU A 288 14.34 7.82 5.38
CA GLU A 288 15.32 7.47 6.39
C GLU A 288 15.52 8.60 7.42
N ALA A 289 15.65 8.19 8.67
CA ALA A 289 15.89 9.07 9.81
C ALA A 289 16.94 8.45 10.72
N THR A 290 17.92 9.23 11.18
CA THR A 290 18.94 8.75 12.13
C THR A 290 18.34 8.55 13.53
N LYS A 291 17.44 9.44 13.95
CA LYS A 291 16.65 9.29 15.18
C LYS A 291 15.19 9.10 14.81
N GLN A 292 14.49 8.21 15.51
CA GLN A 292 13.07 7.94 15.26
C GLN A 292 12.20 9.20 15.42
N HIS A 293 12.53 10.07 16.37
CA HIS A 293 11.88 11.39 16.56
C HIS A 293 11.79 12.22 15.29
N ASP A 294 12.80 12.14 14.42
CA ASP A 294 12.86 12.92 13.19
C ASP A 294 11.77 12.50 12.19
N LYS A 295 11.20 11.29 12.32
CA LYS A 295 10.03 10.85 11.55
C LYS A 295 8.80 11.74 11.75
N VAL A 296 8.74 12.43 12.88
CA VAL A 296 7.68 13.38 13.21
C VAL A 296 8.21 14.81 13.08
N TYR A 297 9.33 15.11 13.74
CA TYR A 297 9.82 16.49 13.86
C TYR A 297 10.21 17.12 12.53
N ALA A 298 10.71 16.33 11.56
CA ALA A 298 11.09 16.82 10.24
C ALA A 298 9.91 17.19 9.33
N ILE A 299 8.68 16.86 9.70
CA ILE A 299 7.49 17.17 8.90
C ILE A 299 6.47 18.02 9.65
N LEU A 300 6.64 18.27 10.95
CA LEU A 300 5.80 19.21 11.73
C LEU A 300 5.72 20.58 11.05
N GLY A 301 6.85 21.07 10.53
CA GLY A 301 6.92 22.35 9.83
C GLY A 301 6.17 22.38 8.49
N LEU A 302 5.81 21.24 7.92
CA LEU A 302 5.05 21.14 6.68
C LEU A 302 3.54 20.99 6.90
N SER A 303 3.11 20.76 8.15
CA SER A 303 1.70 20.56 8.49
C SER A 303 0.89 21.85 8.35
N THR A 304 -0.37 21.70 7.98
CA THR A 304 -1.42 22.74 8.08
C THR A 304 -1.87 22.95 9.51
N ASP A 305 -1.79 21.90 10.32
CA ASP A 305 -2.43 21.91 11.61
C ASP A 305 -1.56 22.62 12.67
N GLU A 306 -2.20 23.39 13.55
CA GLU A 306 -1.56 23.83 14.80
C GLU A 306 -1.46 22.64 15.75
N THR A 307 -0.34 21.93 15.69
CA THR A 307 -0.12 20.75 16.52
C THR A 307 0.40 21.17 17.89
N ALA A 308 -0.10 20.56 18.97
CA ALA A 308 0.53 20.65 20.30
C ALA A 308 1.91 19.94 20.37
N LEU A 309 2.31 19.25 19.30
CA LEU A 309 3.61 18.61 19.15
C LEU A 309 4.69 19.66 18.85
N SER A 310 5.79 19.57 19.58
CA SER A 310 6.98 20.39 19.37
C SER A 310 8.23 19.54 19.43
N ALA A 311 9.27 19.89 18.67
CA ALA A 311 10.54 19.18 18.68
C ALA A 311 11.18 19.21 20.09
N ASN A 312 11.23 18.06 20.74
CA ASN A 312 11.86 17.90 22.05
C ASN A 312 12.59 16.55 22.11
N TYR A 313 13.92 16.59 22.04
CA TYR A 313 14.76 15.38 22.07
C TYR A 313 15.00 14.83 23.48
N LYS A 314 14.53 15.50 24.53
CA LYS A 314 14.59 14.99 25.91
C LYS A 314 13.48 13.96 26.18
N LEU A 315 12.40 13.98 25.41
CA LEU A 315 11.32 13.00 25.54
C LEU A 315 11.74 11.67 24.90
N PRO A 316 11.46 10.52 25.55
CA PRO A 316 11.64 9.22 24.90
C PRO A 316 10.69 9.08 23.70
N TRP A 317 11.08 8.28 22.70
CA TRP A 317 10.29 8.07 21.48
C TRP A 317 8.86 7.60 21.79
N SER A 318 8.69 6.71 22.76
CA SER A 318 7.37 6.20 23.16
C SER A 318 6.39 7.31 23.58
N SER A 319 6.87 8.37 24.22
CA SER A 319 6.06 9.52 24.60
C SER A 319 5.66 10.35 23.37
N VAL A 320 6.58 10.57 22.44
CA VAL A 320 6.33 11.31 21.19
C VAL A 320 5.37 10.55 20.30
N PHE A 321 5.57 9.24 20.14
CA PHE A 321 4.67 8.37 19.40
C PHE A 321 3.25 8.37 19.99
N ARG A 322 3.14 8.35 21.33
CA ARG A 322 1.83 8.48 22.00
C ARG A 322 1.16 9.82 21.71
N GLN A 323 1.91 10.91 21.81
CA GLN A 323 1.37 12.23 21.47
C GLN A 323 0.92 12.30 20.00
N LEU A 324 1.67 11.69 19.08
CA LEU A 324 1.30 11.60 17.67
C LEU A 324 0.00 10.82 17.45
N VAL A 325 -0.14 9.64 18.05
CA VAL A 325 -1.34 8.81 17.94
C VAL A 325 -2.56 9.53 18.51
N THR A 326 -2.42 10.13 19.70
CA THR A 326 -3.48 10.96 20.30
C THR A 326 -3.86 12.14 19.41
N TYR A 327 -2.88 12.72 18.71
CA TYR A 327 -3.09 13.85 17.82
C TYR A 327 -3.86 13.47 16.55
N ILE A 328 -3.48 12.36 15.90
CA ILE A 328 -4.14 11.87 14.66
C ILE A 328 -5.54 11.32 14.96
N PHE A 329 -5.75 10.78 16.16
CA PHE A 329 -7.02 10.23 16.62
C PHE A 329 -7.57 10.99 17.84
N PRO A 330 -7.96 12.26 17.67
CA PRO A 330 -8.46 13.05 18.79
C PRO A 330 -9.77 12.43 19.30
N GLY A 331 -9.85 12.17 20.61
CA GLY A 331 -11.06 11.66 21.26
C GLY A 331 -11.25 10.14 21.22
N ILE A 332 -10.33 9.38 20.61
CA ILE A 332 -10.39 7.91 20.67
C ILE A 332 -9.81 7.39 21.98
N CYS A 333 -10.66 6.89 22.87
CA CYS A 333 -10.24 6.32 24.16
C CYS A 333 -9.82 4.85 24.10
N ASP A 334 -10.18 4.13 23.03
CA ASP A 334 -9.98 2.68 22.93
C ASP A 334 -8.64 2.26 22.32
N ILE A 335 -7.82 3.20 21.84
CA ILE A 335 -6.50 2.88 21.29
C ILE A 335 -5.45 2.79 22.42
N LYS A 336 -4.94 1.58 22.62
CA LYS A 336 -3.82 1.28 23.50
C LYS A 336 -2.55 1.10 22.67
N ILE A 337 -1.47 1.73 23.13
CA ILE A 337 -0.15 1.59 22.50
C ILE A 337 0.63 0.55 23.28
N ARG A 338 1.08 -0.51 22.59
CA ARG A 338 1.99 -1.51 23.15
C ARG A 338 3.34 -1.40 22.43
N GLY A 339 4.41 -1.21 23.18
CA GLY A 339 5.72 -0.92 22.59
C GLY A 339 5.73 0.42 21.84
N THR A 340 6.49 0.49 20.74
CA THR A 340 6.76 1.72 19.97
C THR A 340 6.11 1.74 18.60
N SER A 341 5.35 0.71 18.23
CA SER A 341 4.76 0.57 16.89
C SER A 341 3.42 -0.20 16.85
N VAL A 342 2.95 -0.79 17.96
CA VAL A 342 1.70 -1.55 17.96
C VAL A 342 0.56 -0.70 18.53
N LEU A 343 -0.52 -0.59 17.76
CA LEU A 343 -1.78 0.00 18.18
C LEU A 343 -2.81 -1.13 18.36
N GLU A 344 -3.35 -1.25 19.57
CA GLU A 344 -4.49 -2.11 19.87
C GLU A 344 -5.72 -1.24 20.00
N GLY A 345 -6.81 -1.56 19.32
CA GLY A 345 -8.04 -0.80 19.42
C GLY A 345 -9.24 -1.59 18.95
N ARG A 346 -10.42 -0.97 19.06
CA ARG A 346 -11.65 -1.49 18.48
C ARG A 346 -12.02 -0.70 17.25
N GLY A 347 -12.69 -1.34 16.30
CA GLY A 347 -13.17 -0.69 15.11
C GLY A 347 -14.06 -1.60 14.30
N CYS A 348 -14.47 -1.15 13.12
CA CYS A 348 -15.26 -1.95 12.20
C CYS A 348 -14.61 -1.93 10.82
N ILE A 349 -14.87 -3.01 10.08
CA ILE A 349 -14.56 -3.08 8.66
C ILE A 349 -15.65 -2.28 7.96
N LEU A 350 -15.25 -1.34 7.10
CA LEU A 350 -16.18 -0.61 6.24
C LEU A 350 -16.13 -1.14 4.81
N GLY A 351 -14.97 -1.61 4.37
CA GLY A 351 -14.87 -2.19 3.06
C GLY A 351 -13.49 -2.67 2.65
N LEU A 352 -13.35 -2.93 1.35
CA LEU A 352 -12.12 -3.39 0.71
C LEU A 352 -11.78 -2.50 -0.47
N ILE A 353 -10.49 -2.27 -0.69
CA ILE A 353 -10.00 -1.63 -1.89
C ILE A 353 -10.21 -2.59 -3.06
N ASP A 354 -11.02 -2.18 -4.03
CA ASP A 354 -11.37 -2.97 -5.21
C ASP A 354 -10.40 -2.75 -6.36
N SER A 355 -10.00 -1.50 -6.56
CA SER A 355 -9.16 -1.06 -7.65
C SER A 355 -8.32 0.13 -7.22
N VAL A 356 -7.08 0.19 -7.72
CA VAL A 356 -6.18 1.35 -7.56
C VAL A 356 -5.71 1.73 -8.95
N THR A 357 -5.98 2.97 -9.33
CA THR A 357 -5.53 3.54 -10.60
C THR A 357 -4.70 4.78 -10.31
N HIS A 358 -3.49 4.81 -10.86
CA HIS A 358 -2.64 5.99 -10.77
C HIS A 358 -3.05 6.96 -11.87
N HIS A 359 -3.42 8.18 -11.50
CA HIS A 359 -3.42 9.26 -12.47
C HIS A 359 -1.97 9.50 -12.90
N GLY A 360 -1.74 9.79 -14.18
CA GLY A 360 -0.40 9.84 -14.76
C GLY A 360 0.59 10.76 -14.02
N ILE A 361 1.84 10.74 -14.47
CA ILE A 361 3.07 11.36 -13.89
C ILE A 361 2.88 12.78 -13.31
N GLU A 362 1.86 13.51 -13.76
CA GLU A 362 1.58 14.90 -13.37
C GLU A 362 0.77 15.09 -12.07
N HIS A 363 0.08 14.07 -11.53
CA HIS A 363 -0.80 14.26 -10.38
C HIS A 363 -0.44 13.33 -9.23
N GLU A 364 -0.10 13.92 -8.08
CA GLU A 364 0.27 13.31 -6.78
C GLU A 364 -0.82 12.37 -6.19
N ARG A 365 -1.87 12.07 -6.96
CA ARG A 365 -3.08 11.40 -6.53
C ARG A 365 -3.23 10.03 -7.16
N GLN A 366 -3.68 9.10 -6.34
CA GLN A 366 -4.17 7.80 -6.75
C GLN A 366 -5.69 7.80 -6.62
N ARG A 367 -6.36 7.25 -7.62
CA ARG A 367 -7.78 6.97 -7.54
C ARG A 367 -7.96 5.56 -7.00
N VAL A 368 -8.73 5.45 -5.93
CA VAL A 368 -8.98 4.22 -5.20
C VAL A 368 -10.47 3.96 -5.21
N ASP A 369 -10.89 2.83 -5.78
CA ASP A 369 -12.29 2.40 -5.71
C ASP A 369 -12.46 1.47 -4.49
N VAL A 370 -13.47 1.75 -3.68
CA VAL A 370 -13.79 1.03 -2.44
C VAL A 370 -15.10 0.28 -2.61
N PHE A 371 -15.04 -1.02 -2.34
CA PHE A 371 -16.22 -1.86 -2.18
C PHE A 371 -16.65 -1.83 -0.72
N PHE A 372 -17.80 -1.23 -0.41
CA PHE A 372 -18.33 -1.12 0.96
C PHE A 372 -19.11 -2.37 1.39
N ASN A 373 -19.15 -2.63 2.70
CA ASN A 373 -19.96 -3.70 3.27
C ASN A 373 -21.34 -3.19 3.71
N ASN A 374 -22.22 -4.12 4.07
CA ASN A 374 -23.56 -3.82 4.58
C ASN A 374 -23.54 -2.89 5.80
N THR A 375 -22.51 -2.99 6.66
CA THR A 375 -22.32 -2.11 7.83
C THR A 375 -22.13 -0.66 7.37
N ALA A 376 -21.28 -0.42 6.37
CA ALA A 376 -21.05 0.90 5.82
C ALA A 376 -22.28 1.47 5.11
N HIS A 377 -23.05 0.64 4.39
CA HIS A 377 -24.33 1.05 3.80
C HIS A 377 -25.36 1.43 4.88
N ALA A 378 -25.51 0.60 5.92
CA ALA A 378 -26.46 0.84 7.01
C ALA A 378 -26.13 2.09 7.83
N SER A 379 -24.83 2.39 8.00
CA SER A 379 -24.34 3.60 8.68
C SER A 379 -24.18 4.82 7.76
N TYR A 380 -24.61 4.74 6.49
CA TYR A 380 -24.55 5.83 5.50
C TYR A 380 -23.13 6.34 5.16
N TYR A 381 -22.09 5.56 5.43
CA TYR A 381 -20.71 5.95 5.13
C TYR A 381 -20.45 6.00 3.62
N GLU A 382 -21.00 5.08 2.84
CA GLU A 382 -20.88 5.12 1.38
C GLU A 382 -21.51 6.40 0.81
N SER A 383 -22.70 6.78 1.26
CA SER A 383 -23.35 8.02 0.82
C SER A 383 -22.55 9.27 1.20
N SER A 384 -21.76 9.19 2.28
CA SER A 384 -20.94 10.30 2.78
C SER A 384 -19.58 10.42 2.07
N TRP A 385 -18.96 9.29 1.68
CA TRP A 385 -17.60 9.26 1.13
C TRP A 385 -17.52 8.89 -0.36
N SER A 386 -18.60 8.41 -0.97
CA SER A 386 -18.60 7.76 -2.29
C SER A 386 -17.75 6.49 -2.33
N SER A 387 -17.98 5.64 -3.32
CA SER A 387 -17.19 4.43 -3.60
C SER A 387 -15.88 4.73 -4.35
N ARG A 388 -15.67 5.97 -4.79
CA ARG A 388 -14.46 6.38 -5.54
C ARG A 388 -13.75 7.53 -4.85
N TRP A 389 -12.51 7.30 -4.42
CA TRP A 389 -11.71 8.25 -3.65
C TRP A 389 -10.50 8.73 -4.46
N GLU A 390 -10.24 10.03 -4.41
CA GLU A 390 -8.92 10.57 -4.76
C GLU A 390 -8.07 10.77 -3.50
N LEU A 391 -7.01 9.98 -3.37
CA LEU A 391 -6.08 10.04 -2.25
C LEU A 391 -4.71 10.49 -2.73
N GLN A 392 -3.91 11.08 -1.83
CA GLN A 392 -2.49 11.25 -2.11
C GLN A 392 -1.80 9.88 -2.21
N ALA A 393 -0.74 9.79 -3.01
CA ALA A 393 0.10 8.60 -3.05
C ALA A 393 0.71 8.35 -1.66
N SER A 394 0.32 7.24 -1.02
CA SER A 394 0.91 6.81 0.26
C SER A 394 2.33 6.31 0.05
N ALA A 395 3.17 6.43 1.06
CA ALA A 395 4.54 5.91 1.02
C ALA A 395 4.57 4.37 0.86
N LYS A 396 3.55 3.68 1.36
CA LYS A 396 3.28 2.27 1.07
C LYS A 396 2.18 2.22 0.02
N PRO A 397 2.38 1.53 -1.12
CA PRO A 397 1.37 1.48 -2.16
C PRO A 397 0.08 0.87 -1.61
N ILE A 398 -1.04 1.55 -1.83
CA ILE A 398 -2.36 0.97 -1.60
C ILE A 398 -2.58 -0.07 -2.69
N GLU A 399 -3.05 -1.24 -2.31
CA GLU A 399 -3.26 -2.37 -3.22
C GLU A 399 -4.69 -2.86 -3.17
N LYS A 400 -5.11 -3.51 -4.26
CA LYS A 400 -6.37 -4.25 -4.28
C LYS A 400 -6.37 -5.30 -3.17
N GLY A 401 -7.45 -5.34 -2.38
CA GLY A 401 -7.60 -6.23 -1.23
C GLY A 401 -7.24 -5.59 0.11
N ASP A 402 -6.66 -4.39 0.12
CA ASP A 402 -6.49 -3.64 1.36
C ASP A 402 -7.84 -3.34 2.03
N ILE A 403 -7.83 -3.28 3.36
CA ILE A 403 -9.04 -3.20 4.17
C ILE A 403 -9.25 -1.75 4.60
N VAL A 404 -10.44 -1.23 4.35
CA VAL A 404 -10.91 0.03 4.89
C VAL A 404 -11.46 -0.21 6.28
N TRP A 405 -10.75 0.31 7.28
CA TRP A 405 -11.03 0.12 8.69
C TRP A 405 -11.35 1.45 9.37
N LEU A 406 -12.42 1.49 10.16
CA LEU A 406 -12.74 2.65 10.99
C LEU A 406 -12.56 2.31 12.47
N PHE A 407 -11.57 2.93 13.12
CA PHE A 407 -11.40 2.82 14.56
C PHE A 407 -12.59 3.45 15.29
N SER A 408 -12.99 2.84 16.41
CA SER A 408 -14.07 3.33 17.28
C SER A 408 -13.78 4.77 17.72
N GLY A 409 -14.69 5.69 17.40
CA GLY A 409 -14.54 7.12 17.69
C GLY A 409 -13.67 7.91 16.69
N ALA A 410 -13.10 7.26 15.68
CA ALA A 410 -12.40 7.97 14.60
C ALA A 410 -13.38 8.68 13.67
N LEU A 411 -13.01 9.88 13.19
CA LEU A 411 -13.76 10.61 12.17
C LEU A 411 -13.40 10.20 10.74
N LYS A 412 -12.23 9.59 10.55
CA LYS A 412 -11.65 9.25 9.25
C LYS A 412 -11.23 7.78 9.21
N PRO A 413 -11.45 7.07 8.09
CA PRO A 413 -11.05 5.67 7.96
C PRO A 413 -9.53 5.55 7.82
N SER A 414 -9.00 4.38 8.16
CA SER A 414 -7.63 3.96 7.92
C SER A 414 -7.63 2.82 6.90
N ILE A 415 -6.54 2.68 6.15
CA ILE A 415 -6.33 1.55 5.24
C ILE A 415 -5.28 0.64 5.86
N ILE A 416 -5.66 -0.61 6.07
CA ILE A 416 -4.82 -1.62 6.70
C ILE A 416 -4.70 -2.85 5.79
N ARG A 417 -3.57 -3.54 5.88
CA ARG A 417 -3.28 -4.76 5.11
C ARG A 417 -3.02 -5.92 6.05
N LEU A 418 -3.63 -7.06 5.80
CA LEU A 418 -3.26 -8.30 6.49
C LEU A 418 -1.88 -8.76 6.01
N SER A 419 -0.97 -9.07 6.94
CA SER A 419 0.39 -9.51 6.65
C SER A 419 0.80 -10.61 7.61
N ARG A 420 0.99 -11.82 7.09
CA ARG A 420 1.32 -13.02 7.87
C ARG A 420 0.27 -13.32 8.93
N ASP A 421 0.45 -12.82 10.14
CA ASP A 421 -0.39 -13.04 11.31
C ASP A 421 -0.78 -11.73 12.03
N TYR A 422 -0.56 -10.57 11.40
CA TYR A 422 -0.88 -9.24 11.94
C TYR A 422 -1.41 -8.28 10.86
N PHE A 423 -2.01 -7.18 11.30
CA PHE A 423 -2.46 -6.11 10.40
C PHE A 423 -1.43 -5.00 10.34
N ASN A 424 -1.03 -4.57 9.15
CA ASN A 424 -0.17 -3.42 8.91
C ASN A 424 -0.99 -2.18 8.58
N VAL A 425 -0.63 -1.04 9.14
CA VAL A 425 -1.15 0.24 8.67
C VAL A 425 -0.46 0.60 7.36
N ILE A 426 -1.26 0.77 6.31
CA ILE A 426 -0.85 1.30 5.01
C ILE A 426 -1.01 2.81 5.02
N SER A 427 -2.20 3.29 5.38
CA SER A 427 -2.52 4.71 5.50
C SER A 427 -3.45 4.96 6.69
N ILE A 428 -3.32 6.11 7.34
CA ILE A 428 -4.03 6.43 8.58
C ILE A 428 -4.83 7.72 8.45
N GLY A 429 -6.08 7.70 8.91
CA GLY A 429 -6.92 8.90 8.91
C GLY A 429 -7.13 9.50 7.51
N VAL A 430 -7.39 8.63 6.54
CA VAL A 430 -7.59 8.95 5.12
C VAL A 430 -8.74 9.93 4.96
N SER A 431 -8.57 10.91 4.07
CA SER A 431 -9.62 11.88 3.72
C SER A 431 -10.11 11.63 2.30
N PRO A 432 -11.21 10.88 2.11
CA PRO A 432 -11.79 10.65 0.78
C PRO A 432 -12.15 11.98 0.11
N ARG A 433 -11.53 12.29 -1.03
CA ARG A 433 -11.95 13.42 -1.88
C ARG A 433 -12.78 12.89 -3.03
N LEU A 434 -13.92 13.52 -3.28
CA LEU A 434 -14.80 13.23 -4.41
C LEU A 434 -14.15 13.66 -5.73
N ASP A 435 -14.25 12.82 -6.75
CA ASP A 435 -13.81 13.14 -8.11
C ASP A 435 -14.64 14.30 -8.67
N SER A 436 -13.94 15.35 -9.11
CA SER A 436 -14.55 16.55 -9.71
C SER A 436 -15.44 16.27 -10.93
N CYS A 437 -15.28 15.11 -11.59
CA CYS A 437 -16.11 14.73 -12.74
C CYS A 437 -17.53 14.27 -12.35
N GLU A 438 -17.76 13.76 -11.14
CA GLU A 438 -19.09 13.32 -10.67
C GLU A 438 -19.90 14.44 -10.01
N ALA A 439 -19.27 15.59 -9.74
CA ALA A 439 -19.94 16.77 -9.18
C ALA A 439 -21.02 17.35 -10.11
N GLY A 440 -20.98 17.01 -11.42
CA GLY A 440 -21.98 17.44 -12.40
C GLY A 440 -23.19 16.52 -12.56
N MET A 441 -23.13 15.27 -12.06
CA MET A 441 -24.18 14.27 -12.22
C MET A 441 -24.29 13.35 -10.99
N SER A 442 -24.64 13.90 -9.84
CA SER A 442 -25.29 13.15 -8.77
C SER A 442 -26.03 14.10 -7.84
N SER A 443 -27.19 13.68 -7.34
CA SER A 443 -27.90 14.36 -6.27
C SER A 443 -26.93 14.69 -5.15
N VAL A 444 -26.88 15.96 -4.74
CA VAL A 444 -26.14 16.41 -3.56
C VAL A 444 -26.40 15.40 -2.43
N PRO A 445 -25.36 14.73 -1.88
CA PRO A 445 -25.57 13.84 -0.74
C PRO A 445 -26.21 14.67 0.37
N ASP A 446 -27.29 14.16 0.96
CA ASP A 446 -28.06 14.85 2.00
C ASP A 446 -27.13 15.08 3.20
N LYS A 447 -26.47 16.26 3.23
CA LYS A 447 -25.44 16.65 4.21
C LYS A 447 -25.95 16.72 5.65
N ASN A 448 -27.22 16.37 5.89
CA ASN A 448 -27.92 16.51 7.17
C ASN A 448 -28.08 15.19 7.95
N ARG A 449 -27.56 14.05 7.46
CA ARG A 449 -27.55 12.80 8.23
C ARG A 449 -26.13 12.46 8.68
N GLU A 450 -25.89 12.60 9.97
CA GLU A 450 -24.63 12.16 10.60
C GLU A 450 -24.54 10.64 10.59
N ALA A 451 -23.37 10.11 10.20
CA ALA A 451 -23.12 8.68 10.21
C ALA A 451 -23.26 8.13 11.63
N THR A 452 -24.08 7.09 11.79
CA THR A 452 -24.33 6.48 13.10
C THR A 452 -23.22 5.51 13.48
N THR A 453 -22.90 5.45 14.77
CA THR A 453 -21.87 4.56 15.33
C THR A 453 -22.10 3.10 14.88
N PRO A 454 -21.09 2.43 14.31
CA PRO A 454 -21.23 1.07 13.84
C PRO A 454 -21.49 0.10 15.01
N VAL A 455 -22.43 -0.83 14.81
CA VAL A 455 -22.91 -1.75 15.86
C VAL A 455 -21.96 -2.93 16.09
N ASN A 456 -21.26 -3.38 15.04
CA ASN A 456 -20.31 -4.49 15.12
C ASN A 456 -18.87 -3.97 15.22
N LEU A 457 -18.34 -3.96 16.43
CA LEU A 457 -16.95 -3.62 16.70
C LEU A 457 -16.12 -4.88 16.93
N HIS A 458 -14.95 -4.92 16.30
CA HIS A 458 -13.96 -5.97 16.46
C HIS A 458 -12.71 -5.41 17.14
N ASP A 459 -12.11 -6.21 18.02
CA ASP A 459 -10.78 -5.93 18.54
C ASP A 459 -9.74 -6.17 17.44
N ILE A 460 -8.78 -5.27 17.31
CA ILE A 460 -7.69 -5.38 16.35
C ILE A 460 -6.36 -4.95 16.97
N SER A 461 -5.30 -5.63 16.55
CA SER A 461 -3.92 -5.21 16.79
C SER A 461 -3.29 -4.88 15.44
N VAL A 462 -2.95 -3.61 15.23
CA VAL A 462 -2.28 -3.14 14.01
C VAL A 462 -0.85 -2.71 14.32
N ILE A 463 0.09 -3.10 13.46
CA ILE A 463 1.46 -2.63 13.46
C ILE A 463 1.52 -1.39 12.56
N TRP A 464 1.93 -0.28 13.15
CA TRP A 464 2.24 0.95 12.45
C TRP A 464 3.73 1.24 12.59
N ASN A 465 4.51 0.59 11.73
CA ASN A 465 5.95 0.78 11.74
C ASN A 465 6.34 2.03 10.94
N LEU A 466 6.82 3.05 11.67
CA LEU A 466 7.47 4.23 11.09
C LEU A 466 8.97 4.01 10.83
N GLU A 467 9.51 2.87 11.25
CA GLU A 467 10.88 2.44 10.96
C GLU A 467 10.95 1.79 9.57
N VAL A 468 12.06 2.04 8.86
CA VAL A 468 12.39 1.30 7.64
C VAL A 468 13.51 0.35 8.02
N THR A 469 13.25 -0.95 8.00
CA THR A 469 14.31 -1.94 7.90
C THR A 469 14.84 -1.90 6.46
N PRO A 470 16.13 -1.64 6.23
CA PRO A 470 16.71 -1.76 4.90
C PRO A 470 16.66 -3.23 4.47
N ASN A 471 15.93 -3.53 3.40
CA ASN A 471 16.05 -4.79 2.68
C ASN A 471 17.45 -4.83 2.04
N TYR A 472 18.38 -5.54 2.67
CA TYR A 472 19.57 -6.05 1.98
C TYR A 472 19.27 -7.49 1.54
N PRO A 473 19.47 -7.86 0.27
CA PRO A 473 19.43 -9.26 -0.13
C PRO A 473 20.55 -10.02 0.59
N GLU A 474 20.20 -11.17 1.17
CA GLU A 474 21.14 -12.08 1.81
C GLU A 474 22.24 -12.48 0.82
N ALA A 475 23.42 -11.87 0.96
CA ALA A 475 24.62 -12.34 0.30
C ALA A 475 25.20 -13.49 1.12
N ALA A 476 25.14 -14.69 0.55
CA ALA A 476 25.87 -15.85 1.00
C ALA A 476 27.39 -15.58 0.99
N SER A 477 28.03 -15.61 2.16
CA SER A 477 29.43 -16.00 2.29
C SER A 477 29.74 -16.27 3.76
N GLY A 478 30.10 -17.51 4.07
CA GLY A 478 30.58 -17.89 5.40
C GLY A 478 31.95 -17.30 5.68
N SER A 479 32.15 -16.84 6.91
CA SER A 479 33.44 -16.92 7.59
C SER A 479 33.24 -16.80 9.10
N GLU A 480 34.07 -17.55 9.81
CA GLU A 480 34.02 -17.96 11.21
C GLU A 480 33.89 -16.86 12.28
N LEU A 481 33.32 -17.29 13.41
CA LEU A 481 33.05 -16.57 14.64
C LEU A 481 34.31 -16.16 15.40
N HIS A 482 34.30 -14.93 15.93
CA HIS A 482 34.95 -14.61 17.21
C HIS A 482 33.96 -13.91 18.15
N PRO A 483 33.79 -14.35 19.42
CA PRO A 483 32.81 -13.81 20.35
C PRO A 483 33.41 -12.68 21.19
N GLY A 484 32.73 -11.52 21.24
CA GLY A 484 33.09 -10.49 22.22
C GLY A 484 32.67 -9.07 21.86
N SER A 485 31.37 -8.76 21.90
CA SER A 485 30.84 -7.58 22.61
C SER A 485 29.33 -7.53 22.43
N SER A 486 28.61 -7.57 23.54
CA SER A 486 27.17 -7.44 23.65
C SER A 486 26.66 -6.09 23.13
N ALA A 487 26.05 -6.10 21.95
CA ALA A 487 25.05 -5.10 21.56
C ALA A 487 23.75 -5.40 22.35
N PRO A 488 23.02 -4.39 22.87
CA PRO A 488 21.72 -4.63 23.47
C PRO A 488 20.76 -5.13 22.38
N GLY A 489 20.13 -6.28 22.65
CA GLY A 489 19.27 -6.97 21.70
C GLY A 489 18.20 -6.08 21.09
N GLY A 490 18.13 -6.09 19.76
CA GLY A 490 16.93 -5.67 19.05
C GLY A 490 15.79 -6.59 19.47
N LEU A 491 14.81 -6.02 20.17
CA LEU A 491 13.54 -6.71 20.41
C LEU A 491 12.90 -6.95 19.06
N ASP A 492 12.70 -8.22 18.72
CA ASP A 492 11.94 -8.66 17.55
C ASP A 492 10.51 -8.11 17.67
N SER A 493 10.23 -7.00 16.96
CA SER A 493 8.97 -6.25 17.06
C SER A 493 7.73 -7.09 16.73
N THR A 494 7.92 -8.19 16.00
CA THR A 494 6.89 -9.16 15.63
C THR A 494 6.33 -9.97 16.80
N GLN A 495 7.10 -10.17 17.88
CA GLN A 495 6.63 -10.96 19.04
C GLN A 495 5.64 -10.22 19.96
N THR A 496 5.42 -8.92 19.73
CA THR A 496 4.59 -8.09 20.63
C THR A 496 3.13 -7.92 20.20
N ALA A 497 2.80 -8.16 18.92
CA ALA A 497 1.42 -8.13 18.44
C ALA A 497 0.71 -9.47 18.71
N LYS A 498 -0.56 -9.43 19.12
CA LYS A 498 -1.37 -10.66 19.22
C LYS A 498 -1.55 -11.24 17.81
N ARG A 499 -1.31 -12.55 17.66
CA ARG A 499 -1.62 -13.26 16.42
C ARG A 499 -3.09 -13.13 16.05
N CYS A 500 -3.38 -12.94 14.76
CA CYS A 500 -4.74 -12.77 14.25
C CYS A 500 -5.53 -14.08 14.10
N ASP A 501 -4.97 -15.22 14.47
CA ASP A 501 -5.49 -16.56 14.17
C ASP A 501 -6.95 -16.81 14.60
N ASP A 502 -7.42 -16.12 15.64
CA ASP A 502 -8.78 -16.20 16.18
C ASP A 502 -9.58 -14.88 16.03
N ASN A 503 -9.14 -13.94 15.19
CA ASN A 503 -9.82 -12.65 15.06
C ASN A 503 -11.13 -12.80 14.25
N PRO A 504 -12.32 -12.54 14.83
CA PRO A 504 -13.60 -12.62 14.12
C PRO A 504 -13.68 -11.71 12.89
N ALA A 505 -12.88 -10.65 12.84
CA ALA A 505 -12.78 -9.75 11.68
C ALA A 505 -12.29 -10.48 10.42
N LEU A 506 -11.42 -11.50 10.53
CA LEU A 506 -10.91 -12.24 9.37
C LEU A 506 -12.03 -12.97 8.64
N GLU A 507 -13.00 -13.49 9.38
CA GLU A 507 -14.14 -14.12 8.74
C GLU A 507 -15.08 -13.11 8.09
N GLU A 508 -15.32 -11.96 8.72
CA GLU A 508 -16.12 -10.91 8.09
C GLU A 508 -15.48 -10.42 6.79
N ILE A 509 -14.15 -10.28 6.76
CA ILE A 509 -13.39 -9.95 5.54
C ILE A 509 -13.58 -11.05 4.48
N ALA A 510 -13.43 -12.32 4.85
CA ALA A 510 -13.59 -13.42 3.91
C ALA A 510 -15.03 -13.51 3.36
N MET A 511 -16.03 -13.33 4.21
CA MET A 511 -17.45 -13.25 3.82
C MET A 511 -17.72 -12.05 2.91
N MET A 512 -17.05 -10.92 3.15
CA MET A 512 -17.15 -9.75 2.28
C MET A 512 -16.56 -10.01 0.90
N ILE A 513 -15.39 -10.66 0.82
CA ILE A 513 -14.77 -11.05 -0.46
C ILE A 513 -15.70 -11.97 -1.25
N LEU A 514 -16.34 -12.94 -0.58
CA LEU A 514 -17.29 -13.88 -1.20
C LEU A 514 -18.51 -13.20 -1.82
N ASN A 515 -18.95 -12.09 -1.25
CA ASN A 515 -20.12 -11.35 -1.70
C ASN A 515 -19.80 -10.34 -2.83
N LYS A 516 -18.55 -10.27 -3.30
CA LYS A 516 -18.19 -9.41 -4.43
C LYS A 516 -18.81 -9.97 -5.72
N PRO A 517 -19.39 -9.11 -6.58
CA PRO A 517 -19.99 -9.57 -7.83
C PRO A 517 -18.95 -10.13 -8.81
N LEU A 518 -17.73 -9.57 -8.82
CA LEU A 518 -16.62 -9.97 -9.68
C LEU A 518 -15.28 -9.89 -8.91
N GLY A 519 -14.32 -10.72 -9.30
CA GLY A 519 -12.96 -10.74 -8.74
C GLY A 519 -12.83 -11.31 -7.32
N ALA A 520 -13.87 -11.98 -6.80
CA ALA A 520 -13.86 -12.66 -5.50
C ALA A 520 -12.77 -13.74 -5.41
N GLY A 521 -12.55 -14.51 -6.48
CA GLY A 521 -11.53 -15.56 -6.52
C GLY A 521 -10.12 -15.02 -6.28
N LYS A 522 -9.70 -14.06 -7.11
CA LYS A 522 -8.38 -13.40 -6.99
C LYS A 522 -8.21 -12.63 -5.69
N ALA A 523 -9.28 -11.97 -5.21
CA ALA A 523 -9.24 -11.27 -3.93
C ALA A 523 -9.07 -12.25 -2.75
N MET A 524 -9.71 -13.43 -2.80
CA MET A 524 -9.50 -14.47 -1.80
C MET A 524 -8.08 -15.04 -1.90
N GLU A 525 -7.57 -15.30 -3.10
CA GLU A 525 -6.18 -15.76 -3.27
C GLU A 525 -5.20 -14.79 -2.64
N SER A 526 -5.35 -13.48 -2.87
CA SER A 526 -4.50 -12.45 -2.25
C SER A 526 -4.67 -12.42 -0.73
N PHE A 527 -5.91 -12.46 -0.23
CA PHE A 527 -6.19 -12.52 1.21
C PHE A 527 -5.54 -13.73 1.90
N LEU A 528 -5.50 -14.88 1.23
CA LEU A 528 -4.87 -16.11 1.73
C LEU A 528 -3.34 -16.12 1.53
N HIS A 529 -2.82 -15.47 0.47
CA HIS A 529 -1.40 -15.46 0.11
C HIS A 529 -0.53 -14.65 1.08
N HIS A 530 -1.10 -13.67 1.78
CA HIS A 530 -0.43 -12.94 2.86
C HIS A 530 -0.33 -13.79 4.17
N GLU A 531 0.22 -15.01 4.06
CA GLU A 531 0.86 -15.86 5.08
C GLU A 531 0.20 -16.06 6.48
N THR A 532 -1.11 -16.31 6.58
CA THR A 532 -1.67 -16.89 7.82
C THR A 532 -1.55 -18.41 7.81
N SER A 533 -0.35 -19.01 7.95
CA SER A 533 -0.22 -20.49 8.02
C SER A 533 -1.02 -21.11 9.19
N THR A 534 -1.45 -20.28 10.13
CA THR A 534 -2.16 -20.62 11.37
C THR A 534 -3.64 -20.25 11.41
N PHE A 535 -4.15 -19.41 10.49
CA PHE A 535 -5.59 -19.09 10.44
C PHE A 535 -6.39 -20.33 10.04
N LYS A 536 -7.17 -20.86 11.00
CA LYS A 536 -8.08 -21.97 10.76
C LYS A 536 -9.32 -21.43 10.06
N ILE A 537 -9.50 -21.82 8.81
CA ILE A 537 -10.72 -21.49 8.07
C ILE A 537 -11.91 -22.16 8.77
N PRO A 538 -12.89 -21.39 9.26
CA PRO A 538 -14.03 -21.93 9.96
C PRO A 538 -14.97 -22.62 8.98
N GLU A 539 -15.62 -23.70 9.43
CA GLU A 539 -16.54 -24.48 8.60
C GLU A 539 -17.66 -23.63 8.01
N ARG A 540 -18.16 -22.64 8.78
CA ARG A 540 -19.19 -21.70 8.30
C ARG A 540 -18.75 -20.95 7.05
N LEU A 541 -17.47 -20.57 6.92
CA LEU A 541 -16.94 -19.92 5.73
C LEU A 541 -16.92 -20.88 4.53
N VAL A 542 -16.39 -22.11 4.71
CA VAL A 542 -16.35 -23.11 3.62
C VAL A 542 -17.75 -23.49 3.16
N LYS A 543 -18.68 -23.64 4.10
CA LYS A 543 -20.10 -23.89 3.80
C LYS A 543 -20.74 -22.74 3.04
N ALA A 544 -20.43 -21.49 3.41
CA ALA A 544 -20.90 -20.32 2.68
C ALA A 544 -20.34 -20.26 1.25
N VAL A 545 -19.05 -20.59 1.05
CA VAL A 545 -18.45 -20.72 -0.29
C VAL A 545 -19.16 -21.80 -1.09
N ALA A 546 -19.38 -22.97 -0.49
CA ALA A 546 -20.05 -24.10 -1.10
C ALA A 546 -21.49 -23.78 -1.53
N ALA A 547 -22.22 -23.00 -0.72
CA ALA A 547 -23.59 -22.56 -1.00
C ALA A 547 -23.67 -21.35 -1.94
N SER A 548 -22.57 -20.62 -2.17
CA SER A 548 -22.59 -19.36 -2.92
C SER A 548 -22.94 -19.56 -4.39
N THR A 549 -23.93 -18.80 -4.86
CA THR A 549 -24.36 -18.80 -6.27
C THR A 549 -23.61 -17.78 -7.13
N GLY A 550 -22.63 -17.07 -6.57
CA GLY A 550 -21.79 -16.13 -7.31
C GLY A 550 -20.98 -16.83 -8.41
N GLU A 551 -20.72 -16.14 -9.52
CA GLU A 551 -20.07 -16.72 -10.69
C GLU A 551 -18.67 -17.27 -10.37
N GLU A 552 -17.94 -16.63 -9.45
CA GLU A 552 -16.59 -16.98 -9.04
C GLU A 552 -16.50 -17.83 -7.76
N ALA A 553 -17.62 -18.30 -7.19
CA ALA A 553 -17.61 -19.06 -5.94
C ALA A 553 -16.71 -20.32 -5.99
N HIS A 554 -16.65 -20.98 -7.15
CA HIS A 554 -15.79 -22.12 -7.41
C HIS A 554 -14.29 -21.77 -7.42
N LEU A 555 -13.91 -20.59 -7.93
CA LEU A 555 -12.52 -20.11 -7.87
C LEU A 555 -12.10 -19.81 -6.45
N VAL A 556 -13.01 -19.30 -5.62
CA VAL A 556 -12.77 -19.11 -4.19
C VAL A 556 -12.55 -20.44 -3.49
N MET A 557 -13.36 -21.47 -3.77
CA MET A 557 -13.14 -22.81 -3.23
C MET A 557 -11.79 -23.39 -3.68
N GLU A 558 -11.44 -23.23 -4.96
CA GLU A 558 -10.16 -23.67 -5.50
C GLU A 558 -8.97 -22.99 -4.80
N ALA A 559 -9.06 -21.69 -4.56
CA ALA A 559 -8.05 -20.94 -3.81
C ALA A 559 -7.89 -21.48 -2.38
N LEU A 560 -9.01 -21.75 -1.69
CA LEU A 560 -8.98 -22.35 -0.35
C LEU A 560 -8.29 -23.72 -0.38
N CYS A 561 -8.68 -24.61 -1.29
CA CYS A 561 -8.14 -25.97 -1.42
C CYS A 561 -6.64 -25.97 -1.78
N LYS A 562 -6.20 -25.09 -2.68
CA LYS A 562 -4.79 -25.00 -3.09
C LYS A 562 -3.89 -24.51 -1.97
N GLN A 563 -4.34 -23.53 -1.19
CA GLN A 563 -3.48 -22.84 -0.23
C GLN A 563 -3.51 -23.46 1.18
N ARG A 564 -4.39 -24.43 1.46
CA ARG A 564 -4.62 -24.93 2.83
C ARG A 564 -4.46 -26.43 2.94
N SER A 565 -3.57 -26.86 3.84
CA SER A 565 -3.31 -28.28 4.11
C SER A 565 -4.48 -28.98 4.80
N THR A 566 -5.34 -28.25 5.52
CA THR A 566 -6.55 -28.80 6.15
C THR A 566 -7.73 -27.84 5.98
N LEU A 567 -8.84 -28.36 5.45
CA LEU A 567 -10.11 -27.65 5.32
C LEU A 567 -11.26 -28.49 5.89
N PRO A 568 -12.20 -27.87 6.63
CA PRO A 568 -13.42 -28.53 7.03
C PRO A 568 -14.24 -28.89 5.79
N THR A 569 -14.34 -30.18 5.56
CA THR A 569 -14.96 -30.84 4.40
C THR A 569 -15.95 -31.88 4.94
N THR A 570 -16.80 -31.39 5.83
CA THR A 570 -17.86 -32.12 6.54
C THR A 570 -19.01 -32.45 5.60
N GLU A 571 -19.94 -33.29 6.05
CA GLU A 571 -21.14 -33.63 5.31
C GLU A 571 -21.94 -32.37 4.94
N GLU A 572 -22.05 -31.42 5.86
CA GLU A 572 -22.78 -30.16 5.69
C GLU A 572 -22.19 -29.28 4.59
N VAL A 573 -20.87 -29.27 4.44
CA VAL A 573 -20.18 -28.53 3.36
C VAL A 573 -20.45 -29.20 2.01
N VAL A 574 -20.34 -30.51 1.93
CA VAL A 574 -20.59 -31.26 0.68
C VAL A 574 -22.07 -31.18 0.30
N GLN A 575 -22.97 -31.25 1.28
CA GLN A 575 -24.41 -31.08 1.08
C GLN A 575 -24.74 -29.68 0.58
N ALA A 576 -24.11 -28.64 1.13
CA ALA A 576 -24.27 -27.27 0.63
C ALA A 576 -23.81 -27.12 -0.83
N ALA A 577 -22.68 -27.74 -1.20
CA ALA A 577 -22.21 -27.77 -2.58
C ALA A 577 -23.17 -28.56 -3.49
N ALA A 578 -23.70 -29.69 -3.02
CA ALA A 578 -24.66 -30.53 -3.74
C ALA A 578 -26.00 -29.84 -3.97
N ALA A 579 -26.45 -28.99 -3.03
CA ALA A 579 -27.66 -28.20 -3.15
C ALA A 579 -27.48 -26.92 -3.99
N ASN A 580 -26.25 -26.52 -4.33
CA ASN A 580 -25.97 -25.28 -5.03
C ASN A 580 -26.40 -25.36 -6.52
N PRO A 581 -27.40 -24.56 -6.97
CA PRO A 581 -27.97 -24.68 -8.31
C PRO A 581 -27.10 -24.07 -9.41
N SER A 582 -26.03 -23.35 -9.04
CA SER A 582 -25.18 -22.63 -9.99
C SER A 582 -23.90 -23.41 -10.28
N ARG A 583 -22.90 -23.29 -9.40
CA ARG A 583 -21.54 -23.84 -9.60
C ARG A 583 -21.25 -25.05 -8.70
N GLY A 584 -22.27 -25.64 -8.05
CA GLY A 584 -22.12 -26.76 -7.12
C GLY A 584 -21.33 -27.96 -7.66
N HIS A 585 -21.58 -28.34 -8.92
CA HIS A 585 -20.84 -29.42 -9.60
C HIS A 585 -19.33 -29.13 -9.75
N TYR A 586 -18.92 -27.88 -10.00
CA TYR A 586 -17.50 -27.52 -10.00
C TYR A 586 -16.90 -27.58 -8.60
N ILE A 587 -17.62 -27.05 -7.60
CA ILE A 587 -17.19 -27.06 -6.19
C ILE A 587 -16.98 -28.50 -5.71
N ILE A 588 -17.90 -29.42 -6.04
CA ILE A 588 -17.75 -30.84 -5.69
C ILE A 588 -16.51 -31.47 -6.31
N ASN A 589 -16.19 -31.18 -7.58
CA ASN A 589 -14.97 -31.67 -8.21
C ASN A 589 -13.72 -31.14 -7.48
N VAL A 590 -13.67 -29.84 -7.16
CA VAL A 590 -12.56 -29.23 -6.42
C VAL A 590 -12.39 -29.88 -5.03
N LEU A 591 -13.50 -30.08 -4.30
CA LEU A 591 -13.48 -30.74 -2.99
C LEU A 591 -13.02 -32.21 -3.08
N PHE A 592 -13.37 -32.91 -4.16
CA PHE A 592 -12.91 -34.26 -4.42
C PHE A 592 -11.43 -34.30 -4.78
N GLU A 593 -10.94 -33.40 -5.63
CA GLU A 593 -9.50 -33.28 -5.93
C GLU A 593 -8.68 -33.01 -4.66
N TYR A 594 -9.25 -32.27 -3.71
CA TYR A 594 -8.62 -31.96 -2.43
C TYR A 594 -8.59 -33.13 -1.44
N LYS A 595 -9.72 -33.83 -1.24
CA LYS A 595 -9.87 -34.87 -0.18
C LYS A 595 -9.85 -36.31 -0.69
N GLY A 596 -9.98 -36.50 -2.00
CA GLY A 596 -10.13 -37.80 -2.65
C GLY A 596 -11.31 -38.58 -2.10
N ASP A 597 -11.09 -39.88 -1.88
CA ASP A 597 -12.12 -40.80 -1.42
C ASP A 597 -12.63 -40.52 0.00
N GLY A 598 -11.93 -39.69 0.78
CA GLY A 598 -12.39 -39.25 2.10
C GLY A 598 -13.54 -38.23 2.09
N LEU A 599 -14.02 -37.80 0.92
CA LEU A 599 -15.15 -36.87 0.81
C LEU A 599 -16.48 -37.54 1.26
N PRO A 600 -17.21 -36.97 2.24
CA PRO A 600 -18.44 -37.57 2.74
C PRO A 600 -19.57 -37.41 1.72
N ILE A 601 -19.79 -38.44 0.91
CA ILE A 601 -20.94 -38.56 0.00
C ILE A 601 -21.93 -39.52 0.68
N THR A 602 -22.70 -38.98 1.61
CA THR A 602 -23.73 -39.70 2.38
C THR A 602 -25.07 -39.70 1.65
N GLU A 603 -26.05 -40.44 2.17
CA GLU A 603 -27.42 -40.42 1.65
C GLU A 603 -28.02 -39.00 1.58
N GLU A 604 -27.83 -38.18 2.61
CA GLU A 604 -28.37 -36.81 2.65
C GLU A 604 -27.69 -35.89 1.62
N VAL A 605 -26.40 -36.10 1.35
CA VAL A 605 -25.69 -35.42 0.27
C VAL A 605 -26.24 -35.83 -1.10
N VAL A 606 -26.53 -37.11 -1.31
CA VAL A 606 -27.12 -37.61 -2.57
C VAL A 606 -28.56 -37.08 -2.72
N LYS A 607 -29.36 -37.04 -1.65
CA LYS A 607 -30.69 -36.41 -1.64
C LYS A 607 -30.63 -34.93 -2.03
N ALA A 608 -29.67 -34.18 -1.49
CA ALA A 608 -29.46 -32.78 -1.88
C ALA A 608 -29.08 -32.63 -3.36
N ALA A 609 -28.28 -33.55 -3.90
CA ALA A 609 -27.91 -33.56 -5.31
C ALA A 609 -29.08 -33.86 -6.25
N VAL A 610 -29.88 -34.90 -5.97
CA VAL A 610 -31.01 -35.27 -6.84
C VAL A 610 -32.15 -34.26 -6.83
N THR A 611 -32.28 -33.49 -5.74
CA THR A 611 -33.26 -32.41 -5.59
C THR A 611 -32.74 -31.05 -6.05
N ASN A 612 -31.50 -30.97 -6.53
CA ASN A 612 -30.90 -29.71 -7.00
C ASN A 612 -31.65 -29.19 -8.24
N PRO A 613 -32.21 -27.96 -8.20
CA PRO A 613 -33.08 -27.47 -9.27
C PRO A 613 -32.33 -27.09 -10.56
N GLY A 614 -31.01 -26.89 -10.49
CA GLY A 614 -30.20 -26.41 -11.62
C GLY A 614 -29.28 -27.46 -12.23
N ARG A 615 -28.50 -28.18 -11.40
CA ARG A 615 -27.33 -28.99 -11.81
C ARG A 615 -27.36 -30.43 -11.31
N ALA A 616 -28.53 -30.96 -10.96
CA ALA A 616 -28.68 -32.32 -10.42
C ALA A 616 -28.02 -33.39 -11.30
N LEU A 617 -28.18 -33.31 -12.62
CA LEU A 617 -27.66 -34.32 -13.55
C LEU A 617 -26.13 -34.37 -13.53
N GLU A 618 -25.47 -33.22 -13.59
CA GLU A 618 -24.02 -33.10 -13.57
C GLU A 618 -23.43 -33.59 -12.24
N ILE A 619 -24.07 -33.22 -11.12
CA ILE A 619 -23.64 -33.64 -9.78
C ILE A 619 -23.76 -35.16 -9.63
N ILE A 620 -24.87 -35.76 -10.08
CA ILE A 620 -25.06 -37.20 -10.00
C ILE A 620 -24.10 -37.96 -10.91
N HIS A 621 -23.78 -37.44 -12.11
CA HIS A 621 -22.73 -38.04 -12.94
C HIS A 621 -21.36 -38.01 -12.25
N ILE A 622 -21.04 -36.90 -11.58
CA ILE A 622 -19.81 -36.81 -10.79
C ILE A 622 -19.84 -37.86 -9.68
N PHE A 623 -20.88 -37.90 -8.85
CA PHE A 623 -21.01 -38.88 -7.77
C PHE A 623 -20.91 -40.32 -8.24
N CYS A 624 -21.54 -40.67 -9.37
CA CYS A 624 -21.42 -41.99 -9.97
C CYS A 624 -20.01 -42.30 -10.48
N ARG A 625 -19.30 -41.32 -11.03
CA ARG A 625 -17.88 -41.48 -11.38
C ARG A 625 -17.00 -41.67 -10.14
N LEU A 626 -17.31 -40.98 -9.03
CA LEU A 626 -16.51 -40.97 -7.81
C LEU A 626 -16.76 -42.18 -6.89
N ARG A 627 -17.96 -42.77 -6.92
CA ARG A 627 -18.35 -43.86 -6.02
C ARG A 627 -18.82 -45.12 -6.75
N GLY A 628 -19.24 -45.02 -8.01
CA GLY A 628 -19.81 -46.14 -8.75
C GLY A 628 -20.93 -46.83 -7.97
N ALA A 629 -20.85 -48.16 -7.87
CA ALA A 629 -21.80 -48.98 -7.11
C ALA A 629 -21.80 -48.70 -5.59
N SER A 630 -20.79 -48.03 -5.03
CA SER A 630 -20.75 -47.66 -3.60
C SER A 630 -21.51 -46.37 -3.26
N LEU A 631 -22.15 -45.73 -4.24
CA LEU A 631 -22.96 -44.54 -4.01
C LEU A 631 -24.20 -44.91 -3.15
N PRO A 632 -24.47 -44.21 -2.03
CA PRO A 632 -25.61 -44.52 -1.17
C PRO A 632 -26.91 -44.06 -1.84
N VAL A 633 -27.48 -44.95 -2.66
CA VAL A 633 -28.77 -44.77 -3.31
C VAL A 633 -29.79 -45.65 -2.58
N THR A 634 -30.53 -45.03 -1.66
CA THR A 634 -31.63 -45.63 -0.89
C THR A 634 -32.97 -45.40 -1.58
N GLU A 635 -34.04 -46.02 -1.06
CA GLU A 635 -35.39 -45.79 -1.57
C GLU A 635 -35.78 -44.31 -1.43
N GLU A 636 -35.36 -43.68 -0.33
CA GLU A 636 -35.58 -42.27 -0.01
C GLU A 636 -34.89 -41.33 -1.02
N VAL A 637 -33.66 -41.66 -1.45
CA VAL A 637 -32.96 -40.93 -2.53
C VAL A 637 -33.76 -41.01 -3.82
N ILE A 638 -34.25 -42.19 -4.18
CA ILE A 638 -35.04 -42.39 -5.40
C ILE A 638 -36.36 -41.64 -5.31
N MET A 639 -37.05 -41.76 -4.17
CA MET A 639 -38.28 -41.01 -3.88
C MET A 639 -38.07 -39.50 -4.03
N ALA A 640 -36.97 -38.96 -3.51
CA ALA A 640 -36.63 -37.55 -3.66
C ALA A 640 -36.40 -37.17 -5.14
N ALA A 641 -35.67 -38.01 -5.89
CA ALA A 641 -35.40 -37.80 -7.30
C ALA A 641 -36.68 -37.78 -8.16
N VAL A 642 -37.58 -38.76 -7.95
CA VAL A 642 -38.83 -38.86 -8.73
C VAL A 642 -39.91 -37.90 -8.25
N SER A 643 -39.79 -37.34 -7.05
CA SER A 643 -40.75 -36.35 -6.51
C SER A 643 -40.36 -34.90 -6.85
N THR A 644 -39.14 -34.66 -7.34
CA THR A 644 -38.68 -33.31 -7.69
C THR A 644 -39.38 -32.82 -8.97
N PRO A 645 -40.13 -31.71 -8.94
CA PRO A 645 -40.84 -31.21 -10.12
C PRO A 645 -39.88 -30.62 -11.15
N GLY A 646 -40.01 -31.03 -12.42
CA GLY A 646 -39.26 -30.47 -13.55
C GLY A 646 -38.76 -31.50 -14.57
N HIS A 647 -38.04 -31.05 -15.60
CA HIS A 647 -37.58 -31.91 -16.70
C HIS A 647 -36.37 -32.81 -16.36
N ASN A 648 -35.73 -32.62 -15.19
CA ASN A 648 -34.48 -33.31 -14.85
C ASN A 648 -34.67 -34.69 -14.20
N ALA A 649 -35.85 -34.98 -13.62
CA ALA A 649 -36.10 -36.24 -12.89
C ALA A 649 -35.81 -37.49 -13.73
N TYR A 650 -36.22 -37.50 -15.01
CA TYR A 650 -35.91 -38.60 -15.94
C TYR A 650 -34.41 -38.80 -16.14
N TYR A 651 -33.65 -37.72 -16.36
CA TYR A 651 -32.22 -37.81 -16.63
C TYR A 651 -31.43 -38.21 -15.39
N VAL A 652 -31.83 -37.73 -14.21
CA VAL A 652 -31.27 -38.16 -12.92
C VAL A 652 -31.52 -39.64 -12.71
N MET A 653 -32.75 -40.13 -12.90
CA MET A 653 -33.06 -41.56 -12.80
C MET A 653 -32.25 -42.39 -13.81
N LYS A 654 -32.11 -41.91 -15.05
CA LYS A 654 -31.28 -42.57 -16.07
C LYS A 654 -29.81 -42.64 -15.67
N ALA A 655 -29.27 -41.61 -15.02
CA ALA A 655 -27.92 -41.62 -14.51
C ALA A 655 -27.76 -42.63 -13.36
N LEU A 656 -28.71 -42.69 -12.43
CA LEU A 656 -28.71 -43.66 -11.33
C LEU A 656 -28.81 -45.11 -11.83
N CYS A 657 -29.68 -45.41 -12.81
CA CYS A 657 -29.77 -46.74 -13.43
C CYS A 657 -28.48 -47.17 -14.15
N ARG A 658 -27.66 -46.23 -14.60
CA ARG A 658 -26.35 -46.53 -15.21
C ARG A 658 -25.25 -46.68 -14.15
N CYS A 659 -25.48 -46.14 -12.97
CA CYS A 659 -24.54 -46.11 -11.86
C CYS A 659 -24.48 -47.45 -11.13
N ARG A 660 -25.64 -48.09 -10.99
CA ARG A 660 -25.83 -49.40 -10.36
C ARG A 660 -27.06 -50.12 -10.92
N ASP A 661 -27.00 -51.44 -10.93
CA ASP A 661 -28.05 -52.29 -11.50
C ASP A 661 -29.18 -52.61 -10.49
N ASP A 662 -28.95 -52.37 -9.18
CA ASP A 662 -29.80 -52.78 -8.05
C ASP A 662 -30.39 -51.59 -7.28
N LEU A 663 -31.20 -50.78 -7.96
CA LEU A 663 -31.92 -49.66 -7.35
C LEU A 663 -33.07 -50.16 -6.46
N PRO A 664 -33.25 -49.61 -5.25
CA PRO A 664 -34.39 -49.92 -4.38
C PRO A 664 -35.69 -49.27 -4.90
N ILE A 665 -36.36 -49.96 -5.84
CA ILE A 665 -37.63 -49.52 -6.44
C ILE A 665 -38.81 -50.19 -5.73
N SER A 666 -39.60 -49.41 -4.99
CA SER A 666 -40.83 -49.87 -4.37
C SER A 666 -42.09 -49.46 -5.15
N ARG A 667 -43.25 -49.95 -4.71
CA ARG A 667 -44.54 -49.50 -5.25
C ARG A 667 -44.80 -48.01 -5.02
N GLU A 668 -44.27 -47.45 -3.92
CA GLU A 668 -44.42 -46.03 -3.62
C GLU A 668 -43.59 -45.18 -4.57
N VAL A 669 -42.37 -45.63 -4.89
CA VAL A 669 -41.51 -45.03 -5.94
C VAL A 669 -42.21 -45.02 -7.30
N LEU A 670 -42.79 -46.15 -7.72
CA LEU A 670 -43.50 -46.25 -8.99
C LEU A 670 -44.73 -45.32 -9.03
N ARG A 671 -45.46 -45.22 -7.92
CA ARG A 671 -46.62 -44.31 -7.81
C ARG A 671 -46.19 -42.85 -7.88
N ALA A 672 -45.12 -42.48 -7.17
CA ALA A 672 -44.57 -41.13 -7.19
C ALA A 672 -44.06 -40.76 -8.59
N ALA A 673 -43.34 -41.67 -9.26
CA ALA A 673 -42.92 -41.51 -10.65
C ALA A 673 -44.11 -41.33 -11.60
N GLY A 674 -45.17 -42.12 -11.45
CA GLY A 674 -46.39 -42.01 -12.26
C GLY A 674 -47.17 -40.70 -12.07
N ASN A 675 -47.04 -40.05 -10.91
CA ASN A 675 -47.67 -38.76 -10.62
C ASN A 675 -46.92 -37.55 -11.22
N GLN A 676 -45.72 -37.75 -11.78
CA GLN A 676 -45.00 -36.68 -12.48
C GLN A 676 -45.63 -36.37 -13.83
N LEU A 677 -46.10 -35.13 -14.00
CA LEU A 677 -46.89 -34.69 -15.17
C LEU A 677 -46.21 -35.01 -16.52
N GLU A 678 -44.97 -34.56 -16.73
CA GLU A 678 -44.35 -34.61 -18.06
C GLU A 678 -43.33 -35.74 -18.26
N GLN A 679 -42.69 -36.19 -17.19
CA GLN A 679 -41.61 -37.19 -17.26
C GLN A 679 -41.99 -38.56 -16.70
N GLY A 680 -43.16 -38.70 -16.05
CA GLY A 680 -43.54 -39.92 -15.35
C GLY A 680 -43.54 -41.16 -16.25
N TYR A 681 -44.11 -41.04 -17.46
CA TYR A 681 -44.11 -42.13 -18.43
C TYR A 681 -42.69 -42.53 -18.89
N LYS A 682 -41.75 -41.57 -19.00
CA LYS A 682 -40.36 -41.86 -19.39
C LYS A 682 -39.59 -42.54 -18.26
N ILE A 683 -39.86 -42.15 -17.01
CA ILE A 683 -39.26 -42.77 -15.82
C ILE A 683 -39.76 -44.21 -15.69
N LEU A 684 -41.07 -44.45 -15.79
CA LEU A 684 -41.65 -45.79 -15.75
C LEU A 684 -41.13 -46.68 -16.88
N ARG A 685 -41.03 -46.14 -18.11
CA ARG A 685 -40.45 -46.87 -19.24
C ARG A 685 -38.98 -47.22 -19.02
N LEU A 686 -38.18 -46.28 -18.52
CA LEU A 686 -36.79 -46.52 -18.17
C LEU A 686 -36.65 -47.66 -17.15
N LEU A 687 -37.45 -47.65 -16.09
CA LEU A 687 -37.43 -48.70 -15.07
C LEU A 687 -37.83 -50.06 -15.66
N SER A 688 -38.85 -50.10 -16.53
CA SER A 688 -39.23 -51.32 -17.25
C SER A 688 -38.12 -51.85 -18.15
N ASP A 689 -37.48 -50.96 -18.92
CA ASP A 689 -36.38 -51.31 -19.83
C ASP A 689 -35.13 -51.79 -19.05
N SER A 690 -34.97 -51.33 -17.81
CA SER A 690 -33.95 -51.77 -16.86
C SER A 690 -34.32 -53.04 -16.06
N GLY A 691 -35.45 -53.69 -16.39
CA GLY A 691 -35.84 -54.98 -15.82
C GLY A 691 -36.63 -54.91 -14.50
N TYR A 692 -37.10 -53.72 -14.09
CA TYR A 692 -37.97 -53.57 -12.92
C TYR A 692 -39.43 -53.87 -13.28
N ASP A 693 -40.13 -54.60 -12.40
CA ASP A 693 -41.56 -54.88 -12.57
C ASP A 693 -42.38 -53.62 -12.26
N ILE A 694 -42.82 -52.94 -13.32
CA ILE A 694 -43.62 -51.72 -13.23
C ILE A 694 -45.14 -51.99 -13.22
N TYR A 695 -45.56 -53.26 -13.36
CA TYR A 695 -46.95 -53.66 -13.33
C TYR A 695 -47.27 -54.28 -11.96
N PRO A 696 -48.36 -53.88 -11.28
CA PRO A 696 -48.77 -54.61 -10.09
C PRO A 696 -49.10 -56.06 -10.46
N PRO A 697 -48.75 -57.06 -9.62
CA PRO A 697 -49.22 -58.42 -9.84
C PRO A 697 -50.74 -58.38 -9.89
N VAL A 698 -51.29 -58.80 -11.03
CA VAL A 698 -52.72 -58.93 -11.27
C VAL A 698 -53.27 -59.79 -10.13
N ARG A 699 -54.09 -59.19 -9.26
CA ARG A 699 -54.82 -59.94 -8.23
C ARG A 699 -55.99 -60.67 -8.83
#